data_AF-D0WAU0-F1
#
_entry.id   AF-D0WAU0-F1
#
_cell.length_a   1.000
_cell.length_b   1.000
_cell.length_c   1.000
_cell.angle_alpha   90.00
_cell.angle_beta   90.00
_cell.angle_gamma   90.00
#
_symmetry.space_group_name_H-M   'P 1'
#
loop_
_entity.id
_entity.type
_entity.pdbx_description
1 polymer ?
#
loop_
_entity_poly.entity_id
_entity_poly.type
_entity_poly.pdbx_seq_one_letter_code
_entity_poly.pdbx_strand_id
1 'polypeptide(L)'
;MPSEPPEKLWRIQKMFHFAFPAQTALRQAITDAYRRDEIEAVQDMLQRAQMTDEERQAASELARRLVTQVRAGRTKAGGVDALMHEFSLSSEEGIALMCLAEALLRIPDNATRDRLIADKISDGNWKSHLNNSPSLFVNAAAWGLLITGKLTATNDKQMSSALSRLIGKGGAPLIRQGVNYAMRLLGKQFVTGQTIEEALQNGKEREKMGYRFSFDMLGEAAYTEEDADRYYNDYVQAIHAIGKDAAGQGVYEGNGISVKLSAIHPRYSRAQHGRVMGELLPRLKELFLLGKKYDIGINIDAEEANRLELSLDLMEALVSDPDLAGYKGIGFVVQAYQKRCPFVIDYLIDLARRNNQKLMIRLVKGAYWDSEIKWAQVDGLDGYPTYTRKVHTDISYLACARKLLSAQDAVFPQFATHNAYTLGAIYQMGKGKDFEHQCLHGMGETLYDQVVGPQNLGRRVRVYAPVGTHETLLAYLVRRLLENGANSSFVNQIVDENISIDTLIRSPFDTIAEQGIHLHNALPLPRDLYGKGRLNSQGVDFSNETVLQQLQEKLNRAAAQDFHAASIVNGKARDVGEAQPIKKSCRPRRHRRHSQLCRCRACPRSGWRSRCRVPRMERDTCRRTRRLPAPFRRPARTAHPRADDACRARSR
;
A
#
# COMPACT_ATOMS: atom_id res chain seq x y z
N MET A 1 60.24 34.25 -17.73
CA MET A 1 59.86 32.86 -18.09
C MET A 1 58.49 32.61 -17.50
N PRO A 2 57.51 32.16 -18.29
CA PRO A 2 56.12 32.13 -17.88
C PRO A 2 55.81 30.91 -16.99
N SER A 3 54.90 31.17 -16.07
CA SER A 3 54.16 30.29 -15.18
C SER A 3 53.65 28.99 -15.81
N GLU A 4 54.00 27.85 -15.22
CA GLU A 4 53.19 26.64 -15.32
C GLU A 4 52.01 26.76 -14.32
N PRO A 5 50.75 26.65 -14.77
CA PRO A 5 49.62 26.51 -13.87
C PRO A 5 49.57 25.07 -13.33
N PRO A 6 49.14 24.84 -12.07
CA PRO A 6 48.97 23.50 -11.55
C PRO A 6 47.91 22.77 -12.37
N GLU A 7 48.32 21.65 -12.98
CA GLU A 7 47.48 20.76 -13.74
C GLU A 7 46.23 20.35 -12.92
N LYS A 8 45.08 20.79 -13.43
CA LYS A 8 43.76 20.13 -13.40
C LYS A 8 43.69 18.89 -12.49
N LEU A 9 43.49 19.13 -11.20
CA LEU A 9 42.71 18.26 -10.34
C LEU A 9 41.28 18.21 -10.91
N TRP A 10 41.10 17.28 -11.84
CA TRP A 10 39.86 16.86 -12.44
C TRP A 10 38.78 16.73 -11.35
N ARG A 11 37.93 17.75 -11.25
CA ARG A 11 36.56 17.55 -10.80
C ARG A 11 35.99 16.45 -11.69
N ILE A 12 35.85 15.23 -11.16
CA ILE A 12 34.83 14.32 -11.67
C ILE A 12 33.53 15.10 -11.48
N GLN A 13 33.06 15.78 -12.53
CA GLN A 13 31.65 16.14 -12.58
C GLN A 13 30.91 14.82 -12.55
N LYS A 14 30.44 14.43 -11.35
CA LYS A 14 29.55 13.29 -11.18
C LYS A 14 28.39 13.54 -12.14
N MET A 15 28.18 12.61 -13.07
CA MET A 15 27.17 12.77 -14.11
C MET A 15 25.75 12.58 -13.52
N PHE A 16 25.63 11.77 -12.48
CA PHE A 16 24.38 11.43 -11.82
C PHE A 16 24.32 11.96 -10.39
N HIS A 17 23.23 12.64 -10.06
CA HIS A 17 22.92 13.27 -8.77
C HIS A 17 21.42 13.13 -8.45
N PHE A 18 20.98 11.96 -7.99
CA PHE A 18 19.59 11.67 -7.66
C PHE A 18 19.38 11.09 -6.24
N ALA A 19 20.44 10.60 -5.59
CA ALA A 19 20.39 10.10 -4.22
C ALA A 19 20.70 11.21 -3.22
N PHE A 20 20.06 11.19 -2.05
CA PHE A 20 20.40 12.13 -0.98
C PHE A 20 21.63 11.62 -0.23
N PRO A 21 22.77 12.36 -0.23
CA PRO A 21 24.04 11.84 0.26
C PRO A 21 24.14 11.76 1.79
N ALA A 22 23.23 12.40 2.53
CA ALA A 22 23.21 12.37 3.98
C ALA A 22 21.77 12.24 4.49
N GLN A 23 21.54 11.24 5.34
CA GLN A 23 20.32 11.08 6.13
C GLN A 23 20.68 11.22 7.62
N THR A 24 19.74 11.70 8.44
CA THR A 24 19.90 11.65 9.90
C THR A 24 19.93 10.19 10.37
N ALA A 25 20.47 9.92 11.56
CA ALA A 25 20.54 8.55 12.09
C ALA A 25 19.15 7.88 12.19
N LEU A 26 18.11 8.64 12.56
CA LEU A 26 16.73 8.13 12.63
C LEU A 26 16.16 7.85 11.24
N ARG A 27 16.44 8.69 10.24
CA ARG A 27 16.04 8.43 8.84
C ARG A 27 16.76 7.22 8.26
N GLN A 28 18.05 7.06 8.53
CA GLN A 28 18.81 5.88 8.12
C GLN A 28 18.24 4.60 8.75
N ALA A 29 17.89 4.63 10.05
CA ALA A 29 17.27 3.47 10.71
C ALA A 29 15.94 3.06 10.07
N ILE A 30 15.14 4.02 9.58
CA ILE A 30 13.93 3.73 8.80
C ILE A 30 14.29 3.05 7.46
N THR A 31 15.26 3.60 6.72
CA THR A 31 15.70 3.04 5.43
C THR A 31 16.29 1.63 5.59
N ASP A 32 17.06 1.39 6.65
CA ASP A 32 17.66 0.08 6.97
C ASP A 32 16.58 -0.96 7.32
N ALA A 33 15.50 -0.53 7.97
CA ALA A 33 14.39 -1.39 8.35
C ALA A 33 13.42 -1.70 7.18
N TYR A 34 13.62 -1.16 5.98
CA TYR A 34 12.67 -1.28 4.86
C TYR A 34 12.30 -2.73 4.59
N ARG A 35 13.28 -3.62 4.37
CA ARG A 35 13.02 -5.06 4.13
C ARG A 35 13.82 -5.94 5.08
N ARG A 36 13.94 -5.50 6.34
CA ARG A 36 14.59 -6.27 7.42
C ARG A 36 14.04 -7.70 7.47
N ASP A 37 14.86 -8.65 7.94
CA ASP A 37 14.40 -10.01 8.19
C ASP A 37 13.15 -10.01 9.08
N GLU A 38 12.16 -10.82 8.72
CA GLU A 38 10.87 -10.81 9.39
C GLU A 38 10.95 -11.44 10.79
N ILE A 39 11.75 -12.50 10.96
CA ILE A 39 11.88 -13.19 12.24
C ILE A 39 12.54 -12.26 13.25
N GLU A 40 13.64 -11.62 12.85
CA GLU A 40 14.32 -10.61 13.68
C GLU A 40 13.39 -9.45 14.04
N ALA A 41 12.64 -8.92 13.06
CA ALA A 41 11.72 -7.81 13.29
C ALA A 41 10.60 -8.19 14.28
N VAL A 42 10.06 -9.42 14.20
CA VAL A 42 9.01 -9.87 15.11
C VAL A 42 9.55 -10.14 16.51
N GLN A 43 10.76 -10.70 16.65
CA GLN A 43 11.40 -10.89 17.96
C GLN A 43 11.62 -9.55 18.68
N ASP A 44 12.10 -8.54 17.96
CA ASP A 44 12.25 -7.18 18.47
C ASP A 44 10.89 -6.59 18.90
N MET A 45 9.84 -6.75 18.09
CA MET A 45 8.50 -6.26 18.46
C MET A 45 7.90 -7.04 19.64
N LEU A 46 8.12 -8.35 19.74
CA LEU A 46 7.62 -9.17 20.84
C LEU A 46 8.21 -8.73 22.18
N GLN A 47 9.50 -8.40 22.21
CA GLN A 47 10.16 -7.85 23.39
C GLN A 47 9.57 -6.48 23.79
N ARG A 48 9.22 -5.65 22.81
CA ARG A 48 8.65 -4.31 23.05
C ARG A 48 7.15 -4.32 23.36
N ALA A 49 6.43 -5.34 22.92
CA ALA A 49 4.99 -5.49 23.13
C ALA A 49 4.63 -6.08 24.50
N GLN A 50 5.60 -6.46 25.34
CA GLN A 50 5.37 -7.15 26.61
C GLN A 50 4.28 -6.49 27.44
N MET A 51 3.37 -7.31 27.95
CA MET A 51 2.30 -6.95 28.88
C MET A 51 2.48 -7.78 30.15
N THR A 52 2.13 -7.21 31.31
CA THR A 52 2.04 -7.99 32.55
C THR A 52 0.92 -9.01 32.45
N ASP A 53 0.95 -10.06 33.27
CA ASP A 53 -0.08 -11.10 33.22
C ASP A 53 -1.46 -10.52 33.59
N GLU A 54 -1.50 -9.56 34.51
CA GLU A 54 -2.73 -8.82 34.86
C GLU A 54 -3.25 -7.99 33.69
N GLU A 55 -2.38 -7.29 32.96
CA GLU A 55 -2.77 -6.55 31.75
C GLU A 55 -3.35 -7.50 30.69
N ARG A 56 -2.73 -8.67 30.48
CA ARG A 56 -3.18 -9.67 29.51
C ARG A 56 -4.52 -10.29 29.88
N GLN A 57 -4.71 -10.63 31.15
CA GLN A 57 -5.96 -11.19 31.64
C GLN A 57 -7.08 -10.16 31.53
N ALA A 58 -6.86 -8.93 32.01
CA ALA A 58 -7.86 -7.86 31.95
C ALA A 58 -8.18 -7.46 30.50
N ALA A 59 -7.22 -7.52 29.58
CA ALA A 59 -7.46 -7.31 28.15
C ALA A 59 -8.34 -8.41 27.55
N SER A 60 -8.08 -9.68 27.88
CA SER A 60 -8.88 -10.83 27.43
C SER A 60 -10.30 -10.79 27.96
N GLU A 61 -10.48 -10.47 29.25
CA GLU A 61 -11.81 -10.32 29.88
C GLU A 61 -12.60 -9.18 29.26
N LEU A 62 -11.96 -8.02 29.04
CA LEU A 62 -12.58 -6.89 28.37
C LEU A 62 -12.98 -7.24 26.93
N ALA A 63 -12.08 -7.87 26.18
CA ALA A 63 -12.35 -8.28 24.80
C ALA A 63 -13.53 -9.26 24.74
N ARG A 64 -13.58 -10.24 25.65
CA ARG A 64 -14.71 -11.18 25.78
C ARG A 64 -16.01 -10.43 26.03
N ARG A 65 -16.04 -9.52 27.01
CA ARG A 65 -17.23 -8.73 27.35
C ARG A 65 -17.73 -7.94 26.14
N LEU A 66 -16.84 -7.24 25.45
CA LEU A 66 -17.16 -6.45 24.27
C LEU A 66 -17.73 -7.32 23.14
N VAL A 67 -17.09 -8.45 22.82
CA VAL A 67 -17.56 -9.36 21.76
C VAL A 67 -18.91 -9.98 22.11
N THR A 68 -19.11 -10.40 23.35
CA THR A 68 -20.40 -10.93 23.81
C THR A 68 -21.51 -9.89 23.67
N GLN A 69 -21.27 -8.64 24.06
CA GLN A 69 -22.23 -7.55 23.90
C GLN A 69 -22.54 -7.25 22.43
N VAL A 70 -21.51 -7.22 21.57
CA VAL A 70 -21.69 -7.04 20.12
C VAL A 70 -22.54 -8.16 19.53
N ARG A 71 -22.25 -9.43 19.85
CA ARG A 71 -23.04 -10.58 19.36
C ARG A 71 -24.49 -10.53 19.85
N ALA A 72 -24.71 -10.23 21.13
CA ALA A 72 -26.04 -10.12 21.71
C ALA A 72 -26.88 -9.01 21.04
N GLY A 73 -26.28 -7.83 20.83
CA GLY A 73 -26.95 -6.70 20.20
C GLY A 73 -27.27 -6.88 18.71
N ARG A 74 -26.55 -7.77 18.02
CA ARG A 74 -26.64 -7.97 16.55
C ARG A 74 -27.70 -8.98 16.11
N THR A 75 -28.31 -9.71 17.03
CA THR A 75 -29.46 -10.62 16.76
C THR A 75 -30.68 -9.91 16.15
N LYS A 76 -30.65 -8.56 16.05
CA LYS A 76 -31.54 -7.77 15.19
C LYS A 76 -30.79 -7.41 13.89
N ALA A 77 -30.99 -8.21 12.85
CA ALA A 77 -30.31 -8.16 11.55
C ALA A 77 -30.30 -6.76 10.91
N GLY A 78 -29.13 -6.35 10.39
CA GLY A 78 -28.98 -5.15 9.57
C GLY A 78 -27.87 -5.31 8.55
N GLY A 79 -28.09 -4.85 7.31
CA GLY A 79 -27.09 -4.90 6.25
C GLY A 79 -27.54 -5.66 5.00
N VAL A 80 -26.56 -6.21 4.29
CA VAL A 80 -26.74 -7.09 3.11
C VAL A 80 -27.47 -8.38 3.49
N ASP A 81 -27.26 -8.93 4.69
CA ASP A 81 -27.99 -10.12 5.16
C ASP A 81 -29.50 -9.90 5.25
N ALA A 82 -29.92 -8.69 5.62
CA ALA A 82 -31.33 -8.29 5.61
C ALA A 82 -31.88 -8.22 4.17
N LEU A 83 -31.09 -7.73 3.20
CA LEU A 83 -31.46 -7.76 1.78
C LEU A 83 -31.63 -9.20 1.27
N MET A 84 -30.70 -10.10 1.61
CA MET A 84 -30.76 -11.50 1.19
C MET A 84 -31.99 -12.21 1.76
N HIS A 85 -32.31 -11.93 3.03
CA HIS A 85 -33.46 -12.51 3.72
C HIS A 85 -34.80 -11.92 3.24
N GLU A 86 -34.90 -10.59 3.14
CA GLU A 86 -36.12 -9.88 2.72
C GLU A 86 -36.58 -10.32 1.32
N PHE A 87 -35.63 -10.52 0.41
CA PHE A 87 -35.90 -10.88 -0.98
C PHE A 87 -35.66 -12.38 -1.28
N SER A 88 -35.38 -13.20 -0.25
CA SER A 88 -35.09 -14.64 -0.37
C SER A 88 -34.08 -14.98 -1.48
N LEU A 89 -33.00 -14.21 -1.59
CA LEU A 89 -32.02 -14.32 -2.65
C LEU A 89 -30.99 -15.41 -2.33
N SER A 90 -30.57 -16.19 -3.34
CA SER A 90 -29.33 -16.96 -3.24
C SER A 90 -28.12 -16.02 -3.31
N SER A 91 -26.96 -16.45 -2.79
CA SER A 91 -25.73 -15.65 -2.85
C SER A 91 -25.37 -15.17 -4.26
N GLU A 92 -25.55 -16.00 -5.29
CA GLU A 92 -25.31 -15.60 -6.69
C GLU A 92 -26.28 -14.51 -7.17
N GLU A 93 -27.56 -14.63 -6.78
CA GLU A 93 -28.61 -13.67 -7.10
C GLU A 93 -28.37 -12.33 -6.39
N GLY A 94 -27.91 -12.35 -5.14
CA GLY A 94 -27.48 -11.16 -4.41
C GLY A 94 -26.30 -10.46 -5.10
N ILE A 95 -25.27 -11.21 -5.51
CA ILE A 95 -24.08 -10.64 -6.17
C ILE A 95 -24.49 -9.96 -7.49
N ALA A 96 -25.33 -10.64 -8.28
CA ALA A 96 -25.82 -10.11 -9.53
C ALA A 96 -26.68 -8.84 -9.33
N LEU A 97 -27.52 -8.81 -8.29
CA LEU A 97 -28.32 -7.64 -7.93
C LEU A 97 -27.43 -6.45 -7.53
N MET A 98 -26.37 -6.68 -6.75
CA MET A 98 -25.44 -5.63 -6.36
C MET A 98 -24.62 -5.09 -7.54
N CYS A 99 -24.18 -5.95 -8.46
CA CYS A 99 -23.53 -5.53 -9.71
C CYS A 99 -24.48 -4.68 -10.57
N LEU A 100 -25.75 -5.06 -10.63
CA LEU A 100 -26.75 -4.28 -11.35
C LEU A 100 -27.01 -2.94 -10.67
N ALA A 101 -27.14 -2.91 -9.34
CA ALA A 101 -27.32 -1.70 -8.56
C ALA A 101 -26.15 -0.73 -8.74
N GLU A 102 -24.92 -1.25 -8.75
CA GLU A 102 -23.71 -0.49 -9.07
C GLU A 102 -23.78 0.13 -10.46
N ALA A 103 -24.09 -0.66 -11.49
CA ALA A 103 -24.14 -0.17 -12.85
C ALA A 103 -25.21 0.92 -13.04
N LEU A 104 -26.35 0.77 -12.36
CA LEU A 104 -27.43 1.77 -12.36
C LEU A 104 -27.06 3.05 -11.62
N LEU A 105 -26.20 2.98 -10.58
CA LEU A 105 -25.68 4.15 -9.88
C LEU A 105 -24.77 5.04 -10.75
N ARG A 106 -24.18 4.48 -11.81
CA ARG A 106 -23.39 5.26 -12.78
C ARG A 106 -24.24 6.13 -13.70
N ILE A 107 -25.58 5.98 -13.66
CA ILE A 107 -26.52 6.83 -14.39
C ILE A 107 -26.93 7.97 -13.45
N PRO A 108 -26.50 9.23 -13.69
CA PRO A 108 -26.73 10.33 -12.76
C PRO A 108 -28.20 10.76 -12.69
N ASP A 109 -28.95 10.65 -13.79
CA ASP A 109 -30.37 11.03 -13.84
C ASP A 109 -31.29 9.91 -13.30
N ASN A 110 -32.00 10.21 -12.20
CA ASN A 110 -32.95 9.28 -11.58
C ASN A 110 -34.09 8.90 -12.53
N ALA A 111 -34.58 9.83 -13.37
CA ALA A 111 -35.67 9.55 -14.30
C ALA A 111 -35.24 8.60 -15.42
N THR A 112 -34.02 8.73 -15.93
CA THR A 112 -33.43 7.81 -16.91
C THR A 112 -33.12 6.45 -16.29
N ARG A 113 -32.63 6.42 -15.04
CA ARG A 113 -32.42 5.16 -14.31
C ARG A 113 -33.73 4.40 -14.12
N ASP A 114 -34.78 5.09 -13.66
CA ASP A 114 -36.11 4.50 -13.44
C ASP A 114 -36.75 4.01 -14.74
N ARG A 115 -36.63 4.79 -15.83
CA ARG A 115 -37.08 4.35 -17.17
C ARG A 115 -36.28 3.14 -17.66
N LEU A 116 -34.97 3.07 -17.41
CA LEU A 116 -34.16 1.92 -17.79
C LEU A 116 -34.58 0.65 -17.02
N ILE A 117 -34.88 0.79 -15.72
CA ILE A 117 -35.41 -0.31 -14.90
C ILE A 117 -36.78 -0.76 -15.43
N ALA A 118 -37.67 0.19 -15.75
CA ALA A 118 -39.04 -0.07 -16.17
C ALA A 118 -39.17 -0.59 -17.61
N ASP A 119 -38.36 -0.11 -18.55
CA ASP A 119 -38.50 -0.38 -19.99
C ASP A 119 -37.53 -1.44 -20.52
N LYS A 120 -36.40 -1.70 -19.85
CA LYS A 120 -35.28 -2.48 -20.44
C LYS A 120 -34.83 -3.69 -19.62
N ILE A 121 -35.03 -3.66 -18.31
CA ILE A 121 -34.69 -4.77 -17.41
C ILE A 121 -35.90 -5.70 -17.20
N SER A 122 -37.11 -5.14 -17.27
CA SER A 122 -38.41 -5.79 -17.19
C SER A 122 -38.68 -6.83 -18.30
N ASP A 123 -38.35 -6.50 -19.55
CA ASP A 123 -38.66 -7.30 -20.74
C ASP A 123 -37.66 -8.45 -21.01
N GLY A 124 -36.75 -8.73 -20.07
CA GLY A 124 -35.82 -9.87 -20.15
C GLY A 124 -34.68 -9.74 -21.19
N ASN A 125 -34.67 -8.69 -22.01
CA ASN A 125 -33.69 -8.48 -23.08
C ASN A 125 -32.49 -7.60 -22.68
N TRP A 126 -32.02 -7.75 -21.44
CA TRP A 126 -30.94 -6.93 -20.88
C TRP A 126 -29.57 -7.19 -21.54
N LYS A 127 -29.35 -8.38 -22.11
CA LYS A 127 -28.09 -8.80 -22.75
C LYS A 127 -27.75 -8.02 -24.02
N SER A 128 -28.75 -7.67 -24.83
CA SER A 128 -28.53 -7.05 -26.15
C SER A 128 -28.04 -5.59 -26.06
N HIS A 129 -28.22 -4.94 -24.91
CA HIS A 129 -27.92 -3.53 -24.72
C HIS A 129 -26.58 -3.25 -24.00
N LEU A 130 -25.83 -4.28 -23.63
CA LEU A 130 -24.54 -4.16 -22.93
C LEU A 130 -23.31 -4.39 -23.81
N ASN A 131 -23.51 -4.78 -25.08
CA ASN A 131 -22.43 -5.15 -26.00
C ASN A 131 -21.43 -4.02 -26.33
N ASN A 132 -21.68 -2.78 -25.89
CA ASN A 132 -20.79 -1.63 -26.12
C ASN A 132 -20.17 -1.03 -24.84
N SER A 133 -20.37 -1.65 -23.67
CA SER A 133 -19.89 -1.15 -22.37
C SER A 133 -18.99 -2.16 -21.65
N PRO A 134 -18.08 -1.72 -20.74
CA PRO A 134 -17.31 -2.65 -19.90
C PRO A 134 -18.26 -3.59 -19.13
N SER A 135 -17.86 -4.86 -18.94
CA SER A 135 -18.72 -5.91 -18.36
C SER A 135 -19.41 -5.45 -17.06
N LEU A 136 -20.73 -5.67 -16.94
CA LEU A 136 -21.51 -5.34 -15.73
C LEU A 136 -20.97 -5.99 -14.47
N PHE A 137 -20.26 -7.11 -14.62
CA PHE A 137 -19.79 -7.94 -13.52
C PHE A 137 -18.31 -7.71 -13.19
N VAL A 138 -17.71 -6.61 -13.66
CA VAL A 138 -16.31 -6.24 -13.37
C VAL A 138 -16.00 -6.26 -11.86
N ASN A 139 -16.97 -5.90 -11.02
CA ASN A 139 -16.84 -5.88 -9.56
C ASN A 139 -17.55 -7.04 -8.85
N ALA A 140 -17.96 -8.10 -9.58
CA ALA A 140 -18.64 -9.24 -8.99
C ALA A 140 -17.81 -9.97 -7.93
N ALA A 141 -16.48 -9.92 -8.02
CA ALA A 141 -15.60 -10.46 -6.98
C ALA A 141 -15.69 -9.67 -5.66
N ALA A 142 -15.84 -8.34 -5.73
CA ALA A 142 -15.99 -7.48 -4.56
C ALA A 142 -17.36 -7.70 -3.89
N TRP A 143 -18.43 -7.76 -4.68
CA TRP A 143 -19.77 -8.08 -4.19
C TRP A 143 -19.88 -9.53 -3.68
N GLY A 144 -19.18 -10.45 -4.33
CA GLY A 144 -19.03 -11.83 -3.88
C GLY A 144 -18.41 -11.91 -2.50
N LEU A 145 -17.35 -11.13 -2.25
CA LEU A 145 -16.73 -11.05 -0.94
C LEU A 145 -17.69 -10.48 0.11
N LEU A 146 -18.45 -9.42 -0.21
CA LEU A 146 -19.39 -8.81 0.74
C LEU A 146 -20.55 -9.75 1.12
N ILE A 147 -21.10 -10.48 0.14
CA ILE A 147 -22.28 -11.33 0.34
C ILE A 147 -21.92 -12.72 0.89
N THR A 148 -20.77 -13.27 0.48
CA THR A 148 -20.40 -14.66 0.78
C THR A 148 -19.23 -14.79 1.74
N GLY A 149 -18.58 -13.67 2.10
CA GLY A 149 -17.33 -13.67 2.85
C GLY A 149 -16.15 -14.27 2.08
N LYS A 150 -16.32 -14.62 0.79
CA LYS A 150 -15.30 -15.30 -0.03
C LYS A 150 -15.06 -14.56 -1.34
N LEU A 151 -13.78 -14.41 -1.68
CA LEU A 151 -13.38 -13.88 -2.97
C LEU A 151 -13.58 -14.96 -4.03
N THR A 152 -14.69 -14.88 -4.76
CA THR A 152 -15.05 -15.83 -5.80
C THR A 152 -14.66 -15.29 -7.16
N ALA A 153 -13.89 -16.07 -7.94
CA ALA A 153 -13.70 -15.80 -9.36
C ALA A 153 -14.99 -16.19 -10.09
N THR A 154 -15.97 -15.29 -10.07
CA THR A 154 -17.27 -15.49 -10.71
C THR A 154 -17.14 -15.32 -12.22
N ASN A 155 -17.73 -16.24 -12.98
CA ASN A 155 -17.76 -16.18 -14.45
C ASN A 155 -19.00 -15.40 -14.91
N ASP A 156 -18.85 -14.46 -15.85
CA ASP A 156 -19.93 -13.60 -16.38
C ASP A 156 -21.17 -14.39 -16.83
N LYS A 157 -20.98 -15.62 -17.33
CA LYS A 157 -22.09 -16.50 -17.72
C LYS A 157 -22.95 -16.96 -16.53
N GLN A 158 -22.34 -17.27 -15.40
CA GLN A 158 -23.06 -17.69 -14.18
C GLN A 158 -23.84 -16.51 -13.59
N MET A 159 -23.21 -15.34 -13.49
CA MET A 159 -23.87 -14.12 -12.98
C MET A 159 -25.02 -13.68 -13.87
N SER A 160 -24.84 -13.78 -15.19
CA SER A 160 -25.91 -13.54 -16.16
C SER A 160 -27.11 -14.49 -15.95
N SER A 161 -26.86 -15.76 -15.67
CA SER A 161 -27.94 -16.73 -15.40
C SER A 161 -28.64 -16.48 -14.06
N ALA A 162 -27.91 -16.04 -13.03
CA ALA A 162 -28.47 -15.66 -11.74
C ALA A 162 -29.38 -14.42 -11.88
N LEU A 163 -28.93 -13.41 -12.62
CA LEU A 163 -29.73 -12.22 -12.91
C LEU A 163 -31.01 -12.56 -13.68
N SER A 164 -30.92 -13.41 -14.72
CA SER A 164 -32.10 -13.88 -15.45
C SER A 164 -33.09 -14.66 -14.58
N ARG A 165 -32.61 -15.47 -13.62
CA ARG A 165 -33.48 -16.14 -12.64
C ARG A 165 -34.17 -15.15 -11.70
N LEU A 166 -33.44 -14.13 -11.23
CA LEU A 166 -33.98 -13.08 -10.37
C LEU A 166 -35.08 -12.27 -11.10
N ILE A 167 -34.84 -11.91 -12.36
CA ILE A 167 -35.84 -11.27 -13.24
C ILE A 167 -37.07 -12.17 -13.40
N GLY A 168 -36.87 -13.47 -13.64
CA GLY A 168 -37.97 -14.43 -13.81
C GLY A 168 -38.79 -14.70 -12.55
N LYS A 169 -38.21 -14.57 -11.35
CA LYS A 169 -38.88 -14.82 -10.06
C LYS A 169 -39.76 -13.65 -9.57
N GLY A 170 -39.35 -12.41 -9.84
CA GLY A 170 -39.99 -11.24 -9.23
C GLY A 170 -40.34 -10.09 -10.17
N GLY A 171 -40.01 -10.19 -11.46
CA GLY A 171 -40.25 -9.14 -12.45
C GLY A 171 -39.55 -7.80 -12.13
N ALA A 172 -39.90 -6.78 -12.90
CA ALA A 172 -39.36 -5.42 -12.76
C ALA A 172 -39.54 -4.79 -11.35
N PRO A 173 -40.67 -4.99 -10.64
CA PRO A 173 -40.88 -4.38 -9.33
C PRO A 173 -39.90 -4.87 -8.26
N LEU A 174 -39.59 -6.18 -8.23
CA LEU A 174 -38.65 -6.76 -7.26
C LEU A 174 -37.23 -6.23 -7.48
N ILE A 175 -36.80 -6.12 -8.75
CA ILE A 175 -35.49 -5.56 -9.10
C ILE A 175 -35.41 -4.10 -8.71
N ARG A 176 -36.46 -3.32 -8.98
CA ARG A 176 -36.51 -1.91 -8.62
C ARG A 176 -36.40 -1.71 -7.11
N GLN A 177 -37.14 -2.51 -6.34
CA GLN A 177 -37.05 -2.50 -4.88
C GLN A 177 -35.66 -2.94 -4.38
N GLY A 178 -35.12 -4.03 -4.92
CA GLY A 178 -33.80 -4.55 -4.57
C GLY A 178 -32.66 -3.59 -4.90
N VAL A 179 -32.69 -2.94 -6.07
CA VAL A 179 -31.73 -1.91 -6.47
C VAL A 179 -31.86 -0.67 -5.58
N ASN A 180 -33.07 -0.18 -5.33
CA ASN A 180 -33.27 0.98 -4.46
C ASN A 180 -32.83 0.70 -3.01
N TYR A 181 -33.05 -0.52 -2.53
CA TYR A 181 -32.57 -0.95 -1.23
C TYR A 181 -31.05 -1.05 -1.20
N ALA A 182 -30.44 -1.71 -2.19
CA ALA A 182 -28.99 -1.80 -2.34
C ALA A 182 -28.35 -0.41 -2.41
N MET A 183 -28.90 0.52 -3.19
CA MET A 183 -28.41 1.90 -3.26
C MET A 183 -28.48 2.62 -1.91
N ARG A 184 -29.60 2.51 -1.19
CA ARG A 184 -29.73 3.08 0.17
C ARG A 184 -28.74 2.44 1.14
N LEU A 185 -28.51 1.13 1.00
CA LEU A 185 -27.53 0.41 1.79
C LEU A 185 -26.11 0.93 1.49
N LEU A 186 -25.74 1.05 0.22
CA LEU A 186 -24.42 1.54 -0.20
C LEU A 186 -24.16 2.98 0.22
N GLY A 187 -25.17 3.85 0.02
CA GLY A 187 -25.11 5.25 0.39
C GLY A 187 -25.12 5.51 1.89
N LYS A 188 -25.80 4.68 2.71
CA LYS A 188 -25.82 4.88 4.18
C LYS A 188 -24.69 4.16 4.92
N GLN A 189 -24.27 3.00 4.43
CA GLN A 189 -23.36 2.12 5.15
C GLN A 189 -21.89 2.43 4.84
N PHE A 190 -21.57 2.94 3.64
CA PHE A 190 -20.17 3.16 3.24
C PHE A 190 -19.76 4.63 3.08
N VAL A 191 -20.71 5.56 2.99
CA VAL A 191 -20.45 7.00 3.14
C VAL A 191 -21.32 7.57 4.25
N THR A 192 -20.80 8.56 4.95
CA THR A 192 -21.53 9.32 5.98
C THR A 192 -22.43 10.37 5.34
N GLY A 193 -22.08 10.84 4.13
CA GLY A 193 -22.88 11.75 3.30
C GLY A 193 -22.24 11.90 1.92
N GLN A 194 -23.01 12.39 0.95
CA GLN A 194 -22.51 12.69 -0.41
C GLN A 194 -21.72 14.00 -0.44
N THR A 195 -22.08 14.96 0.42
CA THR A 195 -21.34 16.20 0.65
C THR A 195 -20.88 16.29 2.10
N ILE A 196 -19.95 17.20 2.38
CA ILE A 196 -19.43 17.39 3.74
C ILE A 196 -20.51 17.92 4.69
N GLU A 197 -21.43 18.77 4.21
CA GLU A 197 -22.55 19.29 4.99
C GLU A 197 -23.51 18.17 5.41
N GLU A 198 -23.84 17.27 4.47
CA GLU A 198 -24.67 16.10 4.76
C GLU A 198 -23.97 15.19 5.78
N ALA A 199 -22.67 14.95 5.62
CA ALA A 199 -21.90 14.10 6.51
C ALA A 199 -21.81 14.69 7.94
N LEU A 200 -21.63 16.01 8.07
CA LEU A 200 -21.66 16.71 9.36
C LEU A 200 -23.03 16.59 10.02
N GLN A 201 -24.12 16.81 9.27
CA GLN A 201 -25.47 16.70 9.79
C GLN A 201 -25.81 15.28 10.26
N ASN A 202 -25.39 14.26 9.50
CA ASN A 202 -25.60 12.85 9.83
C ASN A 202 -24.76 12.42 11.05
N GLY A 203 -23.63 13.08 11.34
CA GLY A 203 -22.78 12.82 12.49
C GLY A 203 -23.34 13.31 13.84
N LYS A 204 -24.24 14.31 13.84
CA LYS A 204 -24.67 15.03 15.07
C LYS A 204 -25.23 14.14 16.17
N GLU A 205 -26.03 13.12 15.83
CA GLU A 205 -26.57 12.22 16.85
C GLU A 205 -25.47 11.38 17.53
N ARG A 206 -24.44 10.99 16.79
CA ARG A 206 -23.29 10.26 17.34
C ARG A 206 -22.38 11.18 18.15
N GLU A 207 -22.24 12.45 17.77
CA GLU A 207 -21.49 13.43 18.56
C GLU A 207 -22.06 13.60 19.97
N LYS A 208 -23.39 13.59 20.11
CA LYS A 208 -24.08 13.61 21.41
C LYS A 208 -23.72 12.41 22.29
N MET A 209 -23.37 11.27 21.70
CA MET A 209 -22.89 10.08 22.43
C MET A 209 -21.42 10.18 22.85
N GLY A 210 -20.69 11.20 22.38
CA GLY A 210 -19.27 11.43 22.64
C GLY A 210 -18.34 11.08 21.47
N TYR A 211 -18.87 10.66 20.31
CA TYR A 211 -18.05 10.43 19.13
C TYR A 211 -17.51 11.74 18.55
N ARG A 212 -16.39 11.64 17.85
CA ARG A 212 -15.85 12.67 16.94
C ARG A 212 -15.67 12.10 15.56
N PHE A 213 -15.45 12.96 14.57
CA PHE A 213 -15.26 12.52 13.19
C PHE A 213 -13.91 12.95 12.63
N SER A 214 -13.38 12.14 11.71
CA SER A 214 -12.33 12.51 10.76
C SER A 214 -12.87 12.21 9.37
N PHE A 215 -13.19 13.25 8.60
CA PHE A 215 -13.80 13.07 7.28
C PHE A 215 -12.75 12.68 6.24
N ASP A 216 -13.09 11.72 5.39
CA ASP A 216 -12.30 11.24 4.25
C ASP A 216 -13.01 11.58 2.96
N MET A 217 -12.52 12.59 2.24
CA MET A 217 -13.14 13.09 1.02
C MET A 217 -12.99 12.16 -0.20
N LEU A 218 -12.56 10.90 0.01
CA LEU A 218 -12.44 9.84 -0.99
C LEU A 218 -11.52 10.13 -2.19
N GLY A 219 -10.86 11.29 -2.24
CA GLY A 219 -9.86 11.62 -3.24
C GLY A 219 -8.58 10.80 -3.05
N GLU A 220 -8.14 10.12 -4.11
CA GLU A 220 -6.86 9.41 -4.17
C GLU A 220 -6.35 9.32 -5.60
N ALA A 221 -5.03 9.19 -5.75
CA ALA A 221 -4.36 8.93 -7.02
C ALA A 221 -4.79 9.86 -8.17
N ALA A 222 -4.52 11.16 -8.03
CA ALA A 222 -4.69 12.10 -9.14
C ALA A 222 -3.87 11.64 -10.35
N TYR A 223 -4.49 11.54 -11.52
CA TYR A 223 -3.81 11.18 -12.76
C TYR A 223 -3.37 12.41 -13.54
N THR A 224 -4.10 13.51 -13.41
CA THR A 224 -3.82 14.79 -14.06
C THR A 224 -3.70 15.94 -13.05
N GLU A 225 -3.25 17.10 -13.52
CA GLU A 225 -3.19 18.31 -12.69
C GLU A 225 -4.61 18.78 -12.32
N GLU A 226 -5.55 18.66 -13.25
CA GLU A 226 -6.96 19.00 -13.04
C GLU A 226 -7.62 18.12 -11.96
N ASP A 227 -7.26 16.83 -11.90
CA ASP A 227 -7.67 15.96 -10.78
C ASP A 227 -7.12 16.47 -9.45
N ALA A 228 -5.83 16.84 -9.43
CA ALA A 228 -5.17 17.33 -8.22
C ALA A 228 -5.78 18.66 -7.73
N ASP A 229 -6.08 19.58 -8.64
CA ASP A 229 -6.75 20.85 -8.32
C ASP A 229 -8.18 20.63 -7.84
N ARG A 230 -8.93 19.69 -8.45
CA ARG A 230 -10.28 19.32 -7.98
C ARG A 230 -10.24 18.81 -6.54
N TYR A 231 -9.41 17.80 -6.26
CA TYR A 231 -9.29 17.24 -4.91
C TYR A 231 -8.77 18.24 -3.88
N TYR A 232 -7.82 19.11 -4.27
CA TYR A 232 -7.36 20.20 -3.42
C TYR A 232 -8.50 21.12 -3.01
N ASN A 233 -9.32 21.56 -3.97
CA ASN A 233 -10.47 22.41 -3.70
C ASN A 233 -11.54 21.71 -2.83
N ASP A 234 -11.77 20.41 -3.05
CA ASP A 234 -12.67 19.62 -2.20
C ASP A 234 -12.18 19.59 -0.74
N TYR A 235 -10.87 19.43 -0.52
CA TYR A 235 -10.28 19.52 0.82
C TYR A 235 -10.43 20.92 1.43
N VAL A 236 -10.18 21.99 0.67
CA VAL A 236 -10.35 23.37 1.15
C VAL A 236 -11.79 23.63 1.59
N GLN A 237 -12.76 23.24 0.78
CA GLN A 237 -14.19 23.40 1.09
C GLN A 237 -14.57 22.58 2.34
N ALA A 238 -14.11 21.34 2.43
CA ALA A 238 -14.37 20.48 3.58
C ALA A 238 -13.76 21.06 4.87
N ILE A 239 -12.52 21.55 4.84
CA ILE A 239 -11.89 22.19 6.00
C ILE A 239 -12.68 23.42 6.46
N HIS A 240 -13.18 24.25 5.54
CA HIS A 240 -14.04 25.38 5.89
C HIS A 240 -15.35 24.94 6.54
N ALA A 241 -16.01 23.91 6.02
CA ALA A 241 -17.26 23.39 6.58
C ALA A 241 -17.05 22.78 7.98
N ILE A 242 -16.07 21.89 8.11
CA ILE A 242 -15.71 21.23 9.38
C ILE A 242 -15.28 22.27 10.42
N GLY A 243 -14.45 23.24 10.03
CA GLY A 243 -13.95 24.28 10.93
C GLY A 243 -15.05 25.20 11.48
N LYS A 244 -16.06 25.52 10.65
CA LYS A 244 -17.24 26.28 11.10
C LYS A 244 -18.10 25.46 12.06
N ASP A 245 -18.32 24.18 11.75
CA ASP A 245 -19.10 23.27 12.58
C ASP A 245 -18.43 22.96 13.93
N ALA A 246 -17.10 22.81 13.93
CA ALA A 246 -16.32 22.55 15.13
C ALA A 246 -16.39 23.69 16.15
N ALA A 247 -16.71 24.93 15.73
CA ALA A 247 -17.00 26.08 16.59
C ALA A 247 -16.00 26.29 17.75
N GLY A 248 -14.70 26.05 17.51
CA GLY A 248 -13.64 26.22 18.50
C GLY A 248 -13.51 25.10 19.55
N GLN A 249 -14.09 23.93 19.33
CA GLN A 249 -13.90 22.74 20.18
C GLN A 249 -12.46 22.20 20.18
N GLY A 250 -11.63 22.66 19.23
CA GLY A 250 -10.22 22.34 19.13
C GLY A 250 -9.93 20.97 18.51
N VAL A 251 -8.65 20.63 18.39
CA VAL A 251 -8.19 19.49 17.58
C VAL A 251 -8.58 18.11 18.13
N TYR A 252 -8.87 18.01 19.44
CA TYR A 252 -9.20 16.75 20.11
C TYR A 252 -10.71 16.56 20.26
N GLU A 253 -11.41 17.58 20.74
CA GLU A 253 -12.86 17.54 20.96
C GLU A 253 -13.66 18.01 19.74
N GLY A 254 -13.03 18.56 18.72
CA GLY A 254 -13.67 18.88 17.45
C GLY A 254 -13.55 17.76 16.42
N ASN A 255 -14.30 17.90 15.33
CA ASN A 255 -14.12 17.10 14.13
C ASN A 255 -12.85 17.49 13.38
N GLY A 256 -12.33 16.58 12.56
CA GLY A 256 -11.17 16.81 11.71
C GLY A 256 -11.32 16.20 10.33
N ILE A 257 -10.23 16.17 9.57
CA ILE A 257 -10.20 15.65 8.19
C ILE A 257 -8.96 14.78 7.98
N SER A 258 -9.04 13.85 7.04
CA SER A 258 -7.90 13.07 6.55
C SER A 258 -7.65 13.40 5.08
N VAL A 259 -6.38 13.58 4.72
CA VAL A 259 -5.92 13.96 3.38
C VAL A 259 -4.96 12.91 2.84
N LYS A 260 -5.06 12.60 1.54
CA LYS A 260 -4.12 11.72 0.85
C LYS A 260 -3.21 12.55 -0.05
N LEU A 261 -1.91 12.34 0.07
CA LEU A 261 -0.91 13.10 -0.69
C LEU A 261 -0.99 12.81 -2.19
N SER A 262 -1.30 11.56 -2.56
CA SER A 262 -1.53 11.20 -3.96
C SER A 262 -2.73 11.90 -4.61
N ALA A 263 -3.68 12.41 -3.83
CA ALA A 263 -4.85 13.12 -4.35
C ALA A 263 -4.52 14.54 -4.81
N ILE A 264 -3.50 15.19 -4.23
CA ILE A 264 -3.19 16.61 -4.48
C ILE A 264 -1.95 16.83 -5.35
N HIS A 265 -1.41 15.76 -5.96
CA HIS A 265 -0.31 15.87 -6.91
C HIS A 265 -0.23 14.64 -7.83
N PRO A 266 -0.27 14.81 -9.17
CA PRO A 266 -0.39 13.69 -10.10
C PRO A 266 0.83 12.79 -10.15
N ARG A 267 1.99 13.28 -9.68
CA ARG A 267 3.27 12.57 -9.73
C ARG A 267 3.91 12.35 -8.35
N TYR A 268 3.08 12.10 -7.34
CA TYR A 268 3.53 11.82 -5.97
C TYR A 268 4.35 10.52 -5.89
N SER A 269 5.67 10.63 -6.05
CA SER A 269 6.62 9.51 -6.12
C SER A 269 8.06 9.98 -5.87
N ARG A 270 8.91 9.11 -5.33
CA ARG A 270 10.32 9.45 -5.01
C ARG A 270 11.12 9.92 -6.24
N ALA A 271 10.82 9.39 -7.42
CA ALA A 271 11.46 9.79 -8.67
C ALA A 271 11.16 11.25 -9.07
N GLN A 272 10.16 11.88 -8.46
CA GLN A 272 9.73 13.25 -8.72
C GLN A 272 9.84 14.11 -7.45
N HIS A 273 10.78 13.77 -6.55
CA HIS A 273 10.98 14.45 -5.27
C HIS A 273 11.02 15.98 -5.39
N GLY A 274 11.81 16.53 -6.32
CA GLY A 274 11.89 17.98 -6.51
C GLY A 274 10.55 18.63 -6.87
N ARG A 275 9.70 17.96 -7.65
CA ARG A 275 8.33 18.42 -7.94
C ARG A 275 7.43 18.30 -6.73
N VAL A 276 7.51 17.19 -6.00
CA VAL A 276 6.72 17.00 -4.77
C VAL A 276 7.05 18.08 -3.74
N MET A 277 8.32 18.38 -3.49
CA MET A 277 8.71 19.43 -2.54
C MET A 277 8.41 20.84 -3.06
N GLY A 278 8.40 21.06 -4.38
CA GLY A 278 8.14 22.36 -5.00
C GLY A 278 6.67 22.67 -5.30
N GLU A 279 5.84 21.65 -5.49
CA GLU A 279 4.45 21.77 -6.00
C GLU A 279 3.43 21.21 -4.99
N LEU A 280 3.68 20.02 -4.41
CA LEU A 280 2.77 19.38 -3.45
C LEU A 280 2.89 20.05 -2.06
N LEU A 281 4.10 20.26 -1.56
CA LEU A 281 4.33 20.83 -0.22
C LEU A 281 3.63 22.18 -0.01
N PRO A 282 3.67 23.15 -0.94
CA PRO A 282 2.93 24.41 -0.78
C PRO A 282 1.42 24.21 -0.62
N ARG A 283 0.79 23.39 -1.47
CA ARG A 283 -0.64 23.04 -1.36
C ARG A 283 -0.94 22.42 0.00
N LEU A 284 -0.11 21.47 0.42
CA LEU A 284 -0.29 20.81 1.72
C LEU A 284 -0.17 21.81 2.87
N LYS A 285 0.83 22.69 2.85
CA LYS A 285 1.00 23.75 3.86
C LYS A 285 -0.23 24.64 3.94
N GLU A 286 -0.82 25.05 2.82
CA GLU A 286 -2.04 25.86 2.80
C GLU A 286 -3.21 25.17 3.50
N LEU A 287 -3.41 23.86 3.29
CA LEU A 287 -4.41 23.08 4.02
C LEU A 287 -4.14 23.10 5.54
N PHE A 288 -2.89 22.91 5.96
CA PHE A 288 -2.51 22.93 7.38
C PHE A 288 -2.66 24.32 8.02
N LEU A 289 -2.36 25.40 7.30
CA LEU A 289 -2.62 26.77 7.76
C LEU A 289 -4.11 27.02 7.94
N LEU A 290 -4.93 26.51 7.03
CA LEU A 290 -6.38 26.60 7.16
C LEU A 290 -6.90 25.77 8.35
N GLY A 291 -6.37 24.57 8.55
CA GLY A 291 -6.65 23.74 9.73
C GLY A 291 -6.28 24.44 11.04
N LYS A 292 -5.11 25.09 11.09
CA LYS A 292 -4.64 25.90 12.23
C LYS A 292 -5.59 27.05 12.52
N LYS A 293 -6.06 27.76 11.48
CA LYS A 293 -7.00 28.88 11.61
C LYS A 293 -8.31 28.46 12.30
N TYR A 294 -8.79 27.25 12.03
CA TYR A 294 -10.01 26.70 12.64
C TYR A 294 -9.76 25.86 13.90
N ASP A 295 -8.49 25.62 14.26
CA ASP A 295 -8.06 24.71 15.32
C ASP A 295 -8.66 23.28 15.20
N ILE A 296 -8.69 22.72 13.98
CA ILE A 296 -9.16 21.34 13.73
C ILE A 296 -7.99 20.41 13.43
N GLY A 297 -8.16 19.09 13.59
CA GLY A 297 -7.11 18.12 13.23
C GLY A 297 -7.09 17.81 11.73
N ILE A 298 -5.91 17.79 11.11
CA ILE A 298 -5.68 17.33 9.73
C ILE A 298 -4.70 16.17 9.76
N ASN A 299 -5.13 14.99 9.31
CA ASN A 299 -4.30 13.79 9.26
C ASN A 299 -3.83 13.48 7.84
N ILE A 300 -2.52 13.30 7.67
CA ILE A 300 -1.95 12.77 6.42
C ILE A 300 -2.07 11.24 6.44
N ASP A 301 -2.90 10.70 5.56
CA ASP A 301 -3.06 9.25 5.41
C ASP A 301 -1.80 8.59 4.84
N ALA A 302 -1.53 7.39 5.34
CA ALA A 302 -0.44 6.55 4.86
C ALA A 302 -0.91 5.68 3.70
N GLU A 303 -0.15 5.73 2.62
CA GLU A 303 -0.44 5.03 1.36
C GLU A 303 0.51 3.83 1.19
N GLU A 304 1.10 3.65 0.01
CA GLU A 304 2.05 2.57 -0.29
C GLU A 304 3.41 2.72 0.42
N ALA A 305 4.11 1.60 0.63
CA ALA A 305 5.39 1.56 1.30
C ALA A 305 6.48 2.41 0.61
N ASN A 306 6.45 2.50 -0.72
CA ASN A 306 7.41 3.29 -1.51
C ASN A 306 7.21 4.81 -1.41
N ARG A 307 6.14 5.27 -0.75
CA ARG A 307 5.83 6.68 -0.50
C ARG A 307 6.13 7.11 0.94
N LEU A 308 6.37 6.18 1.86
CA LEU A 308 6.57 6.47 3.28
C LEU A 308 7.71 7.45 3.56
N GLU A 309 8.90 7.22 3.01
CA GLU A 309 10.05 8.10 3.31
C GLU A 309 9.89 9.49 2.66
N LEU A 310 9.18 9.57 1.53
CA LEU A 310 8.83 10.84 0.88
C LEU A 310 7.78 11.63 1.69
N SER A 311 6.78 10.96 2.28
CA SER A 311 5.84 11.66 3.16
C SER A 311 6.49 12.16 4.44
N LEU A 312 7.57 11.51 4.92
CA LEU A 312 8.34 12.01 6.05
C LEU A 312 9.14 13.28 5.73
N ASP A 313 9.59 13.48 4.48
CA ASP A 313 10.19 14.74 4.03
C ASP A 313 9.17 15.89 4.08
N LEU A 314 7.94 15.63 3.63
CA LEU A 314 6.83 16.59 3.71
C LEU A 314 6.46 16.90 5.17
N MET A 315 6.42 15.87 6.01
CA MET A 315 6.13 16.01 7.43
C MET A 315 7.20 16.84 8.17
N GLU A 316 8.49 16.61 7.88
CA GLU A 316 9.58 17.40 8.45
C GLU A 316 9.47 18.88 8.07
N ALA A 317 9.18 19.16 6.80
CA ALA A 317 8.99 20.52 6.32
C ALA A 317 7.79 21.21 7.00
N LEU A 318 6.65 20.53 7.16
CA LEU A 318 5.47 21.08 7.83
C LEU A 318 5.70 21.34 9.32
N VAL A 319 6.26 20.38 10.04
CA VAL A 319 6.45 20.50 11.51
C VAL A 319 7.48 21.56 11.86
N SER A 320 8.47 21.75 10.99
CA SER A 320 9.52 22.76 11.17
C SER A 320 9.13 24.14 10.64
N ASP A 321 7.94 24.29 10.05
CA ASP A 321 7.48 25.55 9.49
C ASP A 321 7.04 26.53 10.59
N PRO A 322 7.64 27.74 10.68
CA PRO A 322 7.28 28.73 11.69
C PRO A 322 5.80 29.15 11.67
N ASP A 323 5.15 29.14 10.50
CA ASP A 323 3.74 29.53 10.38
C ASP A 323 2.81 28.49 11.02
N LEU A 324 3.28 27.25 11.20
CA LEU A 324 2.57 26.16 11.85
C LEU A 324 2.98 25.96 13.32
N ALA A 325 3.90 26.78 13.85
CA ALA A 325 4.31 26.71 15.25
C ALA A 325 3.12 26.80 16.21
N GLY A 326 3.07 25.86 17.16
CA GLY A 326 2.06 25.77 18.21
C GLY A 326 0.77 25.05 17.80
N TYR A 327 0.65 24.64 16.54
CA TYR A 327 -0.53 23.94 16.04
C TYR A 327 -0.49 22.45 16.41
N LYS A 328 -1.42 22.03 17.26
CA LYS A 328 -1.52 20.64 17.76
C LYS A 328 -2.31 19.69 16.86
N GLY A 329 -2.83 20.20 15.74
CA GLY A 329 -3.68 19.46 14.81
C GLY A 329 -2.92 18.79 13.66
N ILE A 330 -1.58 18.81 13.69
CA ILE A 330 -0.76 18.15 12.67
C ILE A 330 -0.78 16.65 12.90
N GLY A 331 -1.49 15.93 12.03
CA GLY A 331 -1.69 14.49 12.12
C GLY A 331 -0.96 13.69 11.04
N PHE A 332 -0.50 12.49 11.40
CA PHE A 332 0.19 11.58 10.49
C PHE A 332 -0.15 10.12 10.80
N VAL A 333 -0.44 9.35 9.76
CA VAL A 333 -0.76 7.91 9.88
C VAL A 333 0.51 7.06 9.78
N VAL A 334 0.64 6.06 10.66
CA VAL A 334 1.70 5.05 10.60
C VAL A 334 1.10 3.65 10.57
N GLN A 335 1.69 2.76 9.76
CA GLN A 335 1.12 1.45 9.45
C GLN A 335 1.93 0.32 10.11
N ALA A 336 1.37 -0.32 11.14
CA ALA A 336 2.01 -1.35 11.94
C ALA A 336 2.37 -2.63 11.18
N TYR A 337 1.75 -2.87 10.01
CA TYR A 337 2.10 -3.99 9.14
C TYR A 337 3.47 -3.82 8.46
N GLN A 338 4.07 -2.62 8.47
CA GLN A 338 5.39 -2.37 7.89
C GLN A 338 6.47 -2.56 8.96
N LYS A 339 7.58 -3.18 8.57
CA LYS A 339 8.74 -3.41 9.45
C LYS A 339 9.42 -2.12 9.92
N ARG A 340 9.18 -1.02 9.20
CA ARG A 340 9.68 0.33 9.50
C ARG A 340 8.89 1.08 10.58
N CYS A 341 7.65 0.67 10.87
CA CYS A 341 6.73 1.39 11.77
C CYS A 341 7.36 1.86 13.10
N PRO A 342 8.05 1.00 13.90
CA PRO A 342 8.64 1.44 15.16
C PRO A 342 9.68 2.55 15.00
N PHE A 343 10.47 2.51 13.92
CA PHE A 343 11.51 3.50 13.62
C PHE A 343 10.92 4.81 13.10
N VAL A 344 9.82 4.74 12.35
CA VAL A 344 9.05 5.92 11.95
C VAL A 344 8.48 6.63 13.16
N ILE A 345 7.96 5.89 14.15
CA ILE A 345 7.46 6.48 15.39
C ILE A 345 8.60 7.15 16.16
N ASP A 346 9.79 6.53 16.25
CA ASP A 346 10.96 7.15 16.87
C ASP A 346 11.34 8.48 16.21
N TYR A 347 11.33 8.52 14.87
CA TYR A 347 11.56 9.73 14.11
C TYR A 347 10.50 10.81 14.34
N LEU A 348 9.21 10.45 14.37
CA LEU A 348 8.13 11.42 14.57
C LEU A 348 8.11 11.98 16.00
N ILE A 349 8.43 11.16 17.01
CA ILE A 349 8.58 11.61 18.40
C ILE A 349 9.73 12.61 18.51
N ASP A 350 10.88 12.30 17.91
CA ASP A 350 12.03 13.19 17.87
C ASP A 350 11.72 14.50 17.12
N LEU A 351 11.08 14.42 15.96
CA LEU A 351 10.66 15.57 15.16
C LEU A 351 9.72 16.50 15.95
N ALA A 352 8.76 15.93 16.67
CA ALA A 352 7.84 16.66 17.53
C ALA A 352 8.58 17.39 18.65
N ARG A 353 9.47 16.68 19.38
CA ARG A 353 10.24 17.23 20.50
C ARG A 353 11.16 18.36 20.07
N ARG A 354 11.92 18.18 18.98
CA ARG A 354 12.85 19.21 18.47
C ARG A 354 12.15 20.49 18.02
N ASN A 355 10.89 20.39 17.57
CA ASN A 355 10.09 21.55 17.14
C ASN A 355 9.09 22.03 18.20
N ASN A 356 9.15 21.49 19.42
CA ASN A 356 8.22 21.78 20.50
C ASN A 356 6.73 21.70 20.05
N GLN A 357 6.42 20.66 19.27
CA GLN A 357 5.07 20.35 18.79
C GLN A 357 4.54 19.09 19.46
N LYS A 358 3.21 18.93 19.45
CA LYS A 358 2.53 17.69 19.84
C LYS A 358 1.73 17.14 18.65
N LEU A 359 2.19 16.05 18.06
CA LEU A 359 1.64 15.50 16.82
C LEU A 359 0.49 14.52 17.09
N MET A 360 -0.53 14.50 16.24
CA MET A 360 -1.58 13.47 16.28
C MET A 360 -1.11 12.25 15.48
N ILE A 361 -0.81 11.13 16.14
CA ILE A 361 -0.28 9.95 15.44
C ILE A 361 -1.32 8.85 15.40
N ARG A 362 -1.89 8.63 14.21
CA ARG A 362 -2.83 7.54 13.95
C ARG A 362 -2.06 6.25 13.65
N LEU A 363 -2.14 5.30 14.57
CA LEU A 363 -1.64 3.95 14.35
C LEU A 363 -2.74 3.10 13.71
N VAL A 364 -2.43 2.54 12.54
CA VAL A 364 -3.28 1.59 11.81
C VAL A 364 -2.53 0.29 11.60
N LYS A 365 -3.21 -0.79 11.17
CA LYS A 365 -2.51 -1.98 10.68
C LYS A 365 -1.91 -1.72 9.30
N GLY A 366 -2.75 -1.45 8.31
CA GLY A 366 -2.35 -1.14 6.92
C GLY A 366 -3.37 -1.69 5.93
N ALA A 367 -3.54 -1.01 4.79
CA ALA A 367 -4.62 -1.29 3.82
C ALA A 367 -4.14 -1.79 2.44
N TYR A 368 -2.83 -1.92 2.24
CA TYR A 368 -2.23 -2.22 0.92
C TYR A 368 -1.51 -3.58 0.86
N TRP A 369 -1.75 -4.48 1.82
CA TRP A 369 -0.91 -5.66 2.05
C TRP A 369 -0.70 -6.52 0.80
N ASP A 370 -1.78 -6.91 0.11
CA ASP A 370 -1.69 -7.75 -1.10
C ASP A 370 -0.89 -7.08 -2.23
N SER A 371 -1.04 -5.76 -2.37
CA SER A 371 -0.30 -4.98 -3.38
C SER A 371 1.19 -4.93 -3.05
N GLU A 372 1.54 -4.76 -1.77
CA GLU A 372 2.94 -4.76 -1.33
C GLU A 372 3.61 -6.14 -1.55
N ILE A 373 2.90 -7.23 -1.28
CA ILE A 373 3.37 -8.59 -1.59
C ILE A 373 3.58 -8.75 -3.10
N LYS A 374 2.60 -8.35 -3.91
CA LYS A 374 2.65 -8.44 -5.37
C LYS A 374 3.81 -7.63 -5.95
N TRP A 375 3.95 -6.36 -5.57
CA TRP A 375 4.98 -5.48 -6.11
C TRP A 375 6.37 -5.95 -5.73
N ALA A 376 6.59 -6.38 -4.49
CA ALA A 376 7.88 -6.94 -4.08
C ALA A 376 8.28 -8.17 -4.92
N GLN A 377 7.31 -9.05 -5.24
CA GLN A 377 7.53 -10.20 -6.11
C GLN A 377 7.81 -9.83 -7.56
N VAL A 378 6.98 -8.94 -8.14
CA VAL A 378 7.09 -8.49 -9.54
C VAL A 378 8.40 -7.75 -9.78
N ASP A 379 8.78 -6.87 -8.85
CA ASP A 379 10.00 -6.08 -8.96
C ASP A 379 11.24 -6.88 -8.54
N GLY A 380 11.09 -8.13 -8.10
CA GLY A 380 12.22 -9.00 -7.75
C GLY A 380 13.08 -8.43 -6.62
N LEU A 381 12.43 -7.85 -5.61
CA LEU A 381 13.11 -7.21 -4.47
C LEU A 381 13.72 -8.24 -3.51
N ASP A 382 14.52 -7.80 -2.55
CA ASP A 382 15.23 -8.65 -1.59
C ASP A 382 14.35 -9.13 -0.41
N GLY A 383 13.09 -8.70 -0.34
CA GLY A 383 12.13 -9.14 0.67
C GLY A 383 10.82 -8.34 0.61
N TYR A 384 9.97 -8.56 1.61
CA TYR A 384 8.72 -7.82 1.78
C TYR A 384 8.90 -6.64 2.73
N PRO A 385 8.32 -5.46 2.41
CA PRO A 385 8.33 -4.31 3.32
C PRO A 385 7.34 -4.46 4.49
N THR A 386 6.41 -5.41 4.34
CA THR A 386 5.39 -5.76 5.32
C THR A 386 5.65 -7.12 5.96
N TYR A 387 5.02 -7.37 7.11
CA TYR A 387 4.93 -8.72 7.68
C TYR A 387 4.06 -9.62 6.80
N THR A 388 4.41 -10.90 6.71
CA THR A 388 3.70 -11.88 5.88
C THR A 388 2.60 -12.64 6.64
N ARG A 389 2.63 -12.64 7.99
CA ARG A 389 1.57 -13.23 8.82
C ARG A 389 0.81 -12.14 9.58
N LYS A 390 -0.52 -12.28 9.65
CA LYS A 390 -1.41 -11.35 10.37
C LYS A 390 -1.02 -11.20 11.85
N VAL A 391 -0.69 -12.29 12.53
CA VAL A 391 -0.28 -12.26 13.95
C VAL A 391 0.98 -11.42 14.18
N HIS A 392 1.91 -11.36 13.21
CA HIS A 392 3.09 -10.51 13.31
C HIS A 392 2.73 -9.02 13.27
N THR A 393 1.79 -8.64 12.40
CA THR A 393 1.22 -7.29 12.38
C THR A 393 0.53 -6.94 13.70
N ASP A 394 -0.19 -7.88 14.32
CA ASP A 394 -0.83 -7.64 15.63
C ASP A 394 0.21 -7.35 16.73
N ILE A 395 1.30 -8.12 16.78
CA ILE A 395 2.40 -7.88 17.74
C ILE A 395 3.08 -6.54 17.48
N SER A 396 3.39 -6.23 16.22
CA SER A 396 3.94 -4.93 15.82
C SER A 396 3.02 -3.78 16.23
N TYR A 397 1.70 -3.93 16.06
CA TYR A 397 0.72 -2.93 16.46
C TYR A 397 0.78 -2.69 17.98
N LEU A 398 0.79 -3.74 18.81
CA LEU A 398 0.84 -3.60 20.27
C LEU A 398 2.17 -2.97 20.74
N ALA A 399 3.30 -3.35 20.13
CA ALA A 399 4.61 -2.74 20.40
C ALA A 399 4.61 -1.24 20.07
N CYS A 400 4.10 -0.87 18.89
CA CYS A 400 4.00 0.51 18.45
C CYS A 400 3.03 1.32 19.32
N ALA A 401 1.92 0.72 19.75
CA ALA A 401 0.96 1.35 20.65
C ALA A 401 1.59 1.68 22.00
N ARG A 402 2.34 0.74 22.60
CA ARG A 402 3.05 0.98 23.86
C ARG A 402 4.10 2.10 23.72
N LYS A 403 4.82 2.15 22.59
CA LYS A 403 5.76 3.24 22.27
C LYS A 403 5.07 4.60 22.22
N LEU A 404 3.96 4.72 21.48
CA LEU A 404 3.18 5.97 21.38
C LEU A 404 2.59 6.40 22.73
N LEU A 405 2.04 5.46 23.49
CA LEU A 405 1.54 5.69 24.85
C LEU A 405 2.63 6.17 25.83
N SER A 406 3.90 5.97 25.52
CA SER A 406 5.02 6.38 26.38
C SER A 406 5.58 7.77 26.05
N ALA A 407 5.10 8.40 24.98
CA ALA A 407 5.57 9.70 24.49
C ALA A 407 4.46 10.79 24.56
N GLN A 408 3.76 10.86 25.69
CA GLN A 408 2.61 11.76 25.92
C GLN A 408 2.96 13.25 25.82
N ASP A 409 4.24 13.59 25.97
CA ASP A 409 4.80 14.92 25.77
C ASP A 409 4.81 15.35 24.29
N ALA A 410 5.07 14.39 23.40
CA ALA A 410 5.38 14.64 21.99
C ALA A 410 4.24 14.24 21.03
N VAL A 411 3.40 13.28 21.42
CA VAL A 411 2.34 12.76 20.56
C VAL A 411 1.02 12.62 21.29
N PHE A 412 -0.07 12.80 20.54
CA PHE A 412 -1.41 12.37 20.89
C PHE A 412 -1.73 11.08 20.09
N PRO A 413 -1.70 9.89 20.73
CA PRO A 413 -1.92 8.63 20.03
C PRO A 413 -3.39 8.45 19.63
N GLN A 414 -3.60 7.96 18.40
CA GLN A 414 -4.93 7.61 17.89
C GLN A 414 -4.91 6.17 17.39
N PHE A 415 -5.61 5.26 18.06
CA PHE A 415 -5.53 3.83 17.77
C PHE A 415 -6.69 3.38 16.90
N ALA A 416 -6.46 3.25 15.59
CA ALA A 416 -7.48 2.79 14.66
C ALA A 416 -7.48 1.27 14.51
N THR A 417 -8.51 0.62 15.07
CA THR A 417 -8.66 -0.83 15.00
C THR A 417 -10.10 -1.25 15.24
N HIS A 418 -10.54 -2.33 14.59
CA HIS A 418 -11.81 -2.99 14.88
C HIS A 418 -11.64 -4.28 15.69
N ASN A 419 -10.40 -4.67 16.01
CA ASN A 419 -10.14 -5.91 16.73
C ASN A 419 -10.31 -5.71 18.25
N ALA A 420 -11.26 -6.43 18.85
CA ALA A 420 -11.61 -6.27 20.27
C ALA A 420 -10.47 -6.60 21.23
N TYR A 421 -9.64 -7.62 20.94
CA TYR A 421 -8.46 -7.91 21.77
C TYR A 421 -7.45 -6.77 21.73
N THR A 422 -7.15 -6.26 20.53
CA THR A 422 -6.23 -5.13 20.33
C THR A 422 -6.72 -3.89 21.08
N LEU A 423 -8.02 -3.59 20.99
CA LEU A 423 -8.66 -2.52 21.75
C LEU A 423 -8.50 -2.74 23.25
N GLY A 424 -8.84 -3.94 23.75
CA GLY A 424 -8.74 -4.29 25.16
C GLY A 424 -7.32 -4.15 25.69
N ALA A 425 -6.32 -4.64 24.96
CA ALA A 425 -4.91 -4.51 25.32
C ALA A 425 -4.47 -3.03 25.42
N ILE A 426 -4.83 -2.21 24.44
CA ILE A 426 -4.52 -0.77 24.43
C ILE A 426 -5.22 -0.05 25.59
N TYR A 427 -6.46 -0.39 25.87
CA TYR A 427 -7.21 0.17 26.99
C TYR A 427 -6.49 -0.07 28.32
N GLN A 428 -5.96 -1.28 28.54
CA GLN A 428 -5.17 -1.61 29.73
C GLN A 428 -3.82 -0.87 29.76
N MET A 429 -3.04 -0.92 28.66
CA MET A 429 -1.74 -0.23 28.55
C MET A 429 -1.84 1.29 28.69
N GLY A 430 -3.01 1.85 28.36
CA GLY A 430 -3.31 3.28 28.32
C GLY A 430 -3.95 3.83 29.59
N LYS A 431 -4.05 3.06 30.69
CA LYS A 431 -4.58 3.60 31.96
C LYS A 431 -3.77 4.84 32.40
N GLY A 432 -4.48 5.91 32.78
CA GLY A 432 -3.87 7.19 33.19
C GLY A 432 -3.24 8.00 32.05
N LYS A 433 -3.42 7.58 30.79
CA LYS A 433 -2.85 8.25 29.60
C LYS A 433 -3.95 8.82 28.71
N ASP A 434 -3.60 9.86 27.97
CA ASP A 434 -4.47 10.55 27.02
C ASP A 434 -4.23 10.05 25.60
N PHE A 435 -5.29 9.57 24.98
CA PHE A 435 -5.34 9.02 23.63
C PHE A 435 -6.79 8.86 23.19
N GLU A 436 -7.01 8.61 21.90
CA GLU A 436 -8.31 8.21 21.38
C GLU A 436 -8.23 6.85 20.66
N HIS A 437 -9.37 6.17 20.61
CA HIS A 437 -9.57 5.11 19.64
C HIS A 437 -10.14 5.67 18.35
N GLN A 438 -9.93 4.96 17.26
CA GLN A 438 -10.59 5.27 16.01
C GLN A 438 -11.21 4.03 15.38
N CYS A 439 -12.29 4.26 14.66
CA CYS A 439 -12.96 3.23 13.90
C CYS A 439 -13.46 3.82 12.59
N LEU A 440 -13.75 2.94 11.65
CA LEU A 440 -14.42 3.33 10.43
C LEU A 440 -15.94 3.36 10.60
N HIS A 441 -16.58 4.33 9.93
CA HIS A 441 -18.03 4.40 9.72
C HIS A 441 -18.59 3.12 9.07
N GLY A 442 -19.75 2.69 9.54
CA GLY A 442 -20.49 1.52 9.06
C GLY A 442 -19.91 0.16 9.44
N MET A 443 -18.86 0.12 10.28
CA MET A 443 -18.11 -1.11 10.56
C MET A 443 -17.77 -1.30 12.04
N GLY A 444 -17.28 -0.26 12.71
CA GLY A 444 -16.74 -0.37 14.07
C GLY A 444 -17.69 0.04 15.18
N GLU A 445 -18.78 0.73 14.84
CA GLU A 445 -19.59 1.45 15.82
C GLU A 445 -20.25 0.52 16.82
N THR A 446 -20.67 -0.68 16.43
CA THR A 446 -21.26 -1.66 17.37
C THR A 446 -20.29 -2.04 18.49
N LEU A 447 -19.00 -2.14 18.20
CA LEU A 447 -17.95 -2.35 19.20
C LEU A 447 -17.72 -1.09 20.04
N TYR A 448 -17.61 0.07 19.38
CA TYR A 448 -17.24 1.32 20.04
C TYR A 448 -18.38 2.01 20.79
N ASP A 449 -19.64 1.63 20.53
CA ASP A 449 -20.81 2.04 21.30
C ASP A 449 -20.71 1.56 22.76
N GLN A 450 -19.88 0.54 23.03
CA GLN A 450 -19.55 0.03 24.37
C GLN A 450 -18.27 0.66 24.97
N VAL A 451 -17.68 1.65 24.28
CA VAL A 451 -16.39 2.26 24.62
C VAL A 451 -16.52 3.77 24.81
N VAL A 452 -17.24 4.43 23.90
CA VAL A 452 -17.36 5.88 23.83
C VAL A 452 -18.10 6.47 25.02
N GLY A 453 -17.59 7.58 25.55
CA GLY A 453 -18.29 8.38 26.55
C GLY A 453 -18.28 7.81 27.97
N PRO A 454 -18.59 8.64 28.98
CA PRO A 454 -18.47 8.31 30.41
C PRO A 454 -19.40 7.18 30.88
N GLN A 455 -20.51 6.95 30.16
CA GLN A 455 -21.45 5.87 30.42
C GLN A 455 -20.90 4.47 30.07
N ASN A 456 -19.77 4.41 29.35
CA ASN A 456 -19.13 3.18 28.88
C ASN A 456 -17.71 3.03 29.47
N LEU A 457 -16.67 3.04 28.62
CA LEU A 457 -15.27 3.00 29.06
C LEU A 457 -14.65 4.39 29.24
N GLY A 458 -15.43 5.47 29.02
CA GLY A 458 -14.94 6.84 29.19
C GLY A 458 -13.86 7.25 28.19
N ARG A 459 -13.74 6.57 27.05
CA ARG A 459 -12.70 6.85 26.05
C ARG A 459 -13.24 7.64 24.86
N ARG A 460 -12.40 8.50 24.29
CA ARG A 460 -12.67 9.17 23.03
C ARG A 460 -12.66 8.16 21.90
N VAL A 461 -13.62 8.29 21.00
CA VAL A 461 -13.67 7.51 19.76
C VAL A 461 -13.89 8.45 18.59
N ARG A 462 -12.97 8.44 17.63
CA ARG A 462 -13.12 9.17 16.37
C ARG A 462 -13.48 8.22 15.23
N VAL A 463 -14.61 8.49 14.59
CA VAL A 463 -15.08 7.78 13.41
C VAL A 463 -14.42 8.38 12.17
N TYR A 464 -13.72 7.56 11.42
CA TYR A 464 -13.24 7.88 10.09
C TYR A 464 -14.41 7.73 9.11
N ALA A 465 -14.87 8.86 8.56
CA ALA A 465 -16.14 9.01 7.88
C ALA A 465 -15.94 9.34 6.39
N PRO A 466 -16.17 8.38 5.48
CA PRO A 466 -16.07 8.63 4.05
C PRO A 466 -17.14 9.60 3.57
N VAL A 467 -16.75 10.57 2.75
CA VAL A 467 -17.62 11.60 2.17
C VAL A 467 -17.37 11.66 0.67
N GLY A 468 -18.43 11.54 -0.11
CA GLY A 468 -18.35 11.70 -1.55
C GLY A 468 -19.49 11.03 -2.29
N THR A 469 -19.52 11.28 -3.60
CA THR A 469 -20.57 10.73 -4.46
C THR A 469 -20.47 9.22 -4.59
N HIS A 470 -21.55 8.60 -5.06
CA HIS A 470 -21.59 7.17 -5.35
C HIS A 470 -20.52 6.74 -6.37
N GLU A 471 -20.15 7.60 -7.32
CA GLU A 471 -19.11 7.30 -8.31
C GLU A 471 -17.73 7.19 -7.65
N THR A 472 -17.39 8.16 -6.80
CA THR A 472 -16.13 8.20 -6.04
C THR A 472 -16.03 7.04 -5.05
N LEU A 473 -17.18 6.63 -4.49
CA LEU A 473 -17.27 5.52 -3.54
C LEU A 473 -16.84 4.18 -4.14
N LEU A 474 -17.16 3.88 -5.40
CA LEU A 474 -16.95 2.54 -5.96
C LEU A 474 -15.47 2.14 -6.07
N ALA A 475 -14.61 3.06 -6.47
CA ALA A 475 -13.16 2.82 -6.53
C ALA A 475 -12.59 2.50 -5.14
N TYR A 476 -13.08 3.21 -4.12
CA TYR A 476 -12.72 3.03 -2.73
C TYR A 476 -13.29 1.74 -2.10
N LEU A 477 -14.51 1.37 -2.50
CA LEU A 477 -15.30 0.30 -1.89
C LEU A 477 -14.62 -1.05 -2.04
N VAL A 478 -14.03 -1.35 -3.20
CA VAL A 478 -13.35 -2.65 -3.43
C VAL A 478 -12.24 -2.88 -2.42
N ARG A 479 -11.38 -1.88 -2.18
CA ARG A 479 -10.31 -1.99 -1.18
C ARG A 479 -10.89 -2.11 0.24
N ARG A 480 -11.96 -1.37 0.54
CA ARG A 480 -12.61 -1.41 1.84
C ARG A 480 -13.28 -2.76 2.14
N LEU A 481 -13.85 -3.39 1.11
CA LEU A 481 -14.40 -4.75 1.18
C LEU A 481 -13.29 -5.78 1.37
N LEU A 482 -12.15 -5.66 0.69
CA LEU A 482 -11.01 -6.56 0.87
C LEU A 482 -10.43 -6.48 2.28
N GLU A 483 -10.25 -5.28 2.83
CA GLU A 483 -9.68 -5.05 4.15
C GLU A 483 -10.48 -5.77 5.25
N ASN A 484 -11.80 -5.76 5.15
CA ASN A 484 -12.68 -6.24 6.21
C ASN A 484 -13.40 -7.55 5.90
N GLY A 485 -13.49 -7.95 4.64
CA GLY A 485 -14.07 -9.21 4.18
C GLY A 485 -13.07 -10.36 4.07
N ALA A 486 -11.77 -10.10 4.25
CA ALA A 486 -10.77 -11.17 4.30
C ALA A 486 -11.11 -12.18 5.41
N ASN A 487 -10.87 -13.48 5.18
CA ASN A 487 -11.12 -14.54 6.16
C ASN A 487 -10.40 -14.33 7.51
N SER A 488 -9.31 -13.57 7.52
CA SER A 488 -8.52 -13.21 8.70
C SER A 488 -8.97 -11.91 9.39
N SER A 489 -9.96 -11.21 8.83
CA SER A 489 -10.52 -9.98 9.38
C SER A 489 -11.43 -10.28 10.57
N PHE A 490 -11.23 -9.55 11.67
CA PHE A 490 -12.09 -9.67 12.86
C PHE A 490 -13.55 -9.31 12.58
N VAL A 491 -13.80 -8.31 11.72
CA VAL A 491 -15.17 -7.87 11.38
C VAL A 491 -15.93 -8.95 10.61
N ASN A 492 -15.24 -9.74 9.79
CA ASN A 492 -15.82 -10.90 9.11
C ASN A 492 -15.99 -12.09 10.06
N GLN A 493 -15.05 -12.32 10.97
CA GLN A 493 -15.14 -13.47 11.88
C GLN A 493 -16.17 -13.27 12.99
N ILE A 494 -16.44 -12.03 13.44
CA ILE A 494 -17.39 -11.79 14.53
C ILE A 494 -18.84 -12.11 14.15
N VAL A 495 -19.18 -12.03 12.86
CA VAL A 495 -20.51 -12.40 12.34
C VAL A 495 -20.70 -13.92 12.19
N ASP A 496 -19.61 -14.68 12.09
CA ASP A 496 -19.70 -16.13 11.95
C ASP A 496 -19.93 -16.78 13.32
N GLU A 497 -21.17 -17.26 13.55
CA GLU A 497 -21.55 -17.95 14.78
C GLU A 497 -20.79 -19.27 15.00
N ASN A 498 -20.22 -19.86 13.94
CA ASN A 498 -19.40 -21.07 14.05
C ASN A 498 -18.01 -20.79 14.65
N ILE A 499 -17.58 -19.53 14.68
CA ILE A 499 -16.31 -19.14 15.30
C ILE A 499 -16.58 -18.85 16.79
N SER A 500 -15.89 -19.57 17.68
CA SER A 500 -16.01 -19.34 19.13
C SER A 500 -15.47 -17.96 19.51
N ILE A 501 -16.03 -17.36 20.57
CA ILE A 501 -15.52 -16.08 21.11
C ILE A 501 -14.04 -16.22 21.49
N ASP A 502 -13.63 -17.37 22.05
CA ASP A 502 -12.24 -17.67 22.40
C ASP A 502 -11.28 -17.54 21.22
N THR A 503 -11.72 -17.98 20.04
CA THR A 503 -10.92 -17.87 18.81
C THR A 503 -10.79 -16.41 18.37
N LEU A 504 -11.88 -15.63 18.45
CA LEU A 504 -11.91 -14.22 18.03
C LEU A 504 -11.03 -13.31 18.89
N ILE A 505 -11.01 -13.57 20.19
CA ILE A 505 -10.27 -12.76 21.17
C ILE A 505 -8.90 -13.35 21.49
N ARG A 506 -8.46 -14.36 20.73
CA ARG A 506 -7.19 -15.03 20.99
C ARG A 506 -6.05 -14.02 20.99
N SER A 507 -5.25 -14.05 22.05
CA SER A 507 -4.05 -13.23 22.18
C SER A 507 -3.05 -13.54 21.06
N PRO A 508 -2.45 -12.51 20.44
CA PRO A 508 -1.39 -12.72 19.46
C PRO A 508 -0.12 -13.30 20.12
N PHE A 509 0.10 -13.06 21.42
CA PHE A 509 1.21 -13.66 22.17
C PHE A 509 1.05 -15.18 22.27
N ASP A 510 -0.15 -15.65 22.59
CA ASP A 510 -0.44 -17.09 22.72
C ASP A 510 -0.36 -17.78 21.35
N THR A 511 -0.75 -17.07 20.30
CA THR A 511 -0.63 -17.55 18.92
C THR A 511 0.84 -17.70 18.52
N ILE A 512 1.71 -16.75 18.87
CA ILE A 512 3.16 -16.89 18.63
C ILE A 512 3.79 -17.96 19.51
N ALA A 513 3.39 -18.08 20.77
CA ALA A 513 3.89 -19.11 21.68
C ALA A 513 3.60 -20.52 21.17
N GLU A 514 2.43 -20.74 20.56
CA GLU A 514 2.05 -22.02 19.96
C GLU A 514 2.70 -22.26 18.59
N GLN A 515 2.63 -21.28 17.69
CA GLN A 515 2.98 -21.48 16.28
C GLN A 515 4.44 -21.15 15.95
N GLY A 516 5.13 -20.45 16.85
CA GLY A 516 6.46 -19.90 16.60
C GLY A 516 6.49 -18.73 15.61
N ILE A 517 7.68 -18.16 15.44
CA ILE A 517 7.95 -17.03 14.55
C ILE A 517 8.58 -17.56 13.26
N HIS A 518 7.85 -17.45 12.16
CA HIS A 518 8.28 -17.88 10.82
C HIS A 518 7.48 -17.11 9.74
N LEU A 519 8.00 -17.00 8.52
CA LEU A 519 7.28 -16.39 7.40
C LEU A 519 6.02 -17.20 7.01
N HIS A 520 5.10 -16.58 6.28
CA HIS A 520 3.93 -17.28 5.77
C HIS A 520 4.31 -18.34 4.71
N ASN A 521 3.97 -19.61 4.95
CA ASN A 521 4.40 -20.74 4.11
C ASN A 521 3.97 -20.63 2.64
N ALA A 522 2.85 -19.97 2.36
CA ALA A 522 2.35 -19.79 0.99
C ALA A 522 3.01 -18.63 0.22
N LEU A 523 3.87 -17.84 0.87
CA LEU A 523 4.47 -16.63 0.28
C LEU A 523 5.99 -16.82 0.13
N PRO A 524 6.48 -17.38 -0.99
CA PRO A 524 7.92 -17.47 -1.24
C PRO A 524 8.52 -16.06 -1.33
N LEU A 525 9.78 -15.87 -0.95
CA LEU A 525 10.48 -14.61 -1.18
C LEU A 525 10.57 -14.29 -2.69
N PRO A 526 10.66 -13.02 -3.11
CA PRO A 526 10.70 -12.67 -4.54
C PRO A 526 11.79 -13.39 -5.34
N ARG A 527 12.95 -13.64 -4.71
CA ARG A 527 14.08 -14.38 -5.29
C ARG A 527 13.73 -15.85 -5.59
N ASP A 528 12.82 -16.43 -4.82
CA ASP A 528 12.44 -17.84 -4.83
C ASP A 528 11.06 -18.09 -5.47
N LEU A 529 10.50 -17.08 -6.16
CA LEU A 529 9.16 -17.11 -6.76
C LEU A 529 8.92 -18.32 -7.70
N TYR A 530 9.98 -18.84 -8.34
CA TYR A 530 9.89 -20.00 -9.24
C TYR A 530 10.36 -21.31 -8.59
N GLY A 531 10.47 -21.34 -7.26
CA GLY A 531 10.87 -22.48 -6.46
C GLY A 531 12.18 -23.13 -6.94
N LYS A 532 12.21 -24.46 -6.97
CA LYS A 532 13.38 -25.24 -7.40
C LYS A 532 13.71 -25.13 -8.89
N GLY A 533 12.82 -24.55 -9.72
CA GLY A 533 12.99 -24.46 -11.16
C GLY A 533 14.11 -23.50 -11.58
N ARG A 534 14.09 -22.27 -11.02
CA ARG A 534 15.14 -21.25 -11.20
C ARG A 534 15.01 -20.15 -10.14
N LEU A 535 16.09 -19.43 -9.90
CA LEU A 535 16.01 -18.18 -9.15
C LEU A 535 15.43 -17.06 -10.04
N ASN A 536 14.66 -16.15 -9.43
CA ASN A 536 14.14 -14.95 -10.09
C ASN A 536 15.24 -13.88 -10.25
N SER A 537 15.19 -13.01 -11.25
CA SER A 537 16.10 -11.85 -11.33
C SER A 537 15.96 -10.92 -10.12
N GLN A 538 17.02 -10.21 -9.77
CA GLN A 538 16.99 -9.15 -8.75
C GLN A 538 16.70 -7.81 -9.40
N GLY A 539 15.72 -7.09 -8.88
CA GLY A 539 15.44 -5.71 -9.26
C GLY A 539 16.18 -4.68 -8.43
N VAL A 540 15.71 -3.45 -8.51
CA VAL A 540 16.26 -2.28 -7.81
C VAL A 540 15.09 -1.50 -7.23
N ASP A 541 15.12 -1.25 -5.92
CA ASP A 541 14.15 -0.38 -5.29
C ASP A 541 14.55 1.10 -5.47
N PHE A 542 13.80 1.82 -6.29
CA PHE A 542 14.02 3.25 -6.54
C PHE A 542 13.45 4.18 -5.45
N SER A 543 12.89 3.62 -4.38
CA SER A 543 12.41 4.38 -3.22
C SER A 543 13.31 4.23 -1.98
N ASN A 544 14.33 3.37 -2.02
CA ASN A 544 15.29 3.19 -0.92
C ASN A 544 16.54 4.05 -1.14
N GLU A 545 16.84 4.97 -0.22
CA GLU A 545 17.98 5.89 -0.36
C GLU A 545 19.34 5.19 -0.37
N THR A 546 19.53 4.15 0.45
CA THR A 546 20.77 3.36 0.45
C THR A 546 20.99 2.70 -0.92
N VAL A 547 19.93 2.16 -1.53
CA VAL A 547 19.99 1.57 -2.87
C VAL A 547 20.27 2.63 -3.94
N LEU A 548 19.63 3.80 -3.86
CA LEU A 548 19.86 4.91 -4.78
C LEU A 548 21.29 5.45 -4.67
N GLN A 549 21.84 5.60 -3.47
CA GLN A 549 23.24 6.03 -3.26
C GLN A 549 24.21 5.05 -3.92
N GLN A 550 24.04 3.75 -3.66
CA GLN A 550 24.87 2.71 -4.29
C GLN A 550 24.74 2.69 -5.81
N LEU A 551 23.52 2.87 -6.33
CA LEU A 551 23.27 2.94 -7.76
C LEU A 551 23.94 4.16 -8.39
N GLN A 552 23.79 5.34 -7.78
CA GLN A 552 24.41 6.58 -8.23
C GLN A 552 25.94 6.44 -8.32
N GLU A 553 26.57 5.85 -7.31
CA GLU A 553 28.01 5.60 -7.35
C GLU A 553 28.41 4.66 -8.48
N LYS A 554 27.70 3.53 -8.65
CA LYS A 554 27.96 2.56 -9.72
C LYS A 554 27.79 3.19 -11.10
N LEU A 555 26.74 3.99 -11.29
CA LEU A 555 26.48 4.70 -12.54
C LEU A 555 27.53 5.77 -12.84
N ASN A 556 27.99 6.52 -11.83
CA ASN A 556 29.07 7.50 -12.00
C ASN A 556 30.41 6.82 -12.32
N ARG A 557 30.75 5.70 -11.66
CA ARG A 557 31.94 4.90 -11.99
C ARG A 557 31.87 4.35 -13.41
N ALA A 558 30.71 3.81 -13.81
CA ALA A 558 30.51 3.32 -15.18
C ALA A 558 30.59 4.45 -16.21
N ALA A 559 29.99 5.61 -15.94
CA ALA A 559 30.04 6.75 -16.85
C ALA A 559 31.44 7.33 -17.05
N ALA A 560 32.35 7.10 -16.10
CA ALA A 560 33.76 7.48 -16.20
C ALA A 560 34.62 6.44 -16.95
N GLN A 561 34.07 5.29 -17.32
CA GLN A 561 34.77 4.25 -18.08
C GLN A 561 34.56 4.41 -19.59
N ASP A 562 35.62 4.18 -20.35
CA ASP A 562 35.54 4.05 -21.79
C ASP A 562 35.01 2.66 -22.18
N PHE A 563 33.91 2.64 -22.93
CA PHE A 563 33.34 1.42 -23.47
C PHE A 563 33.66 1.28 -24.96
N HIS A 564 34.33 0.19 -25.31
CA HIS A 564 34.62 -0.17 -26.70
C HIS A 564 33.75 -1.35 -27.14
N ALA A 565 33.10 -1.21 -28.29
CA ALA A 565 32.39 -2.29 -28.95
C ALA A 565 33.16 -2.71 -30.21
N ALA A 566 33.52 -3.98 -30.31
CA ALA A 566 34.24 -4.54 -31.46
C ALA A 566 33.58 -5.83 -31.95
N SER A 567 33.81 -6.19 -33.21
CA SER A 567 33.37 -7.48 -33.74
C SER A 567 34.18 -8.60 -33.12
N ILE A 568 33.55 -9.49 -32.35
CA ILE A 568 34.21 -10.65 -31.75
C ILE A 568 34.02 -11.86 -32.66
N VAL A 569 35.11 -12.33 -33.29
CA VAL A 569 35.11 -13.52 -34.16
C VAL A 569 36.02 -14.58 -33.53
N ASN A 570 35.46 -15.74 -33.21
CA ASN A 570 36.14 -16.84 -32.50
C ASN A 570 36.81 -16.41 -31.19
N GLY A 571 36.14 -15.57 -30.39
CA GLY A 571 36.62 -15.11 -29.10
C GLY A 571 37.75 -14.07 -29.16
N LYS A 572 38.10 -13.58 -30.36
CA LYS A 572 39.05 -12.48 -30.56
C LYS A 572 38.33 -11.26 -31.11
N ALA A 573 38.59 -10.10 -30.51
CA ALA A 573 38.20 -8.83 -31.09
C ALA A 573 38.88 -8.67 -32.45
N ARG A 574 38.14 -8.16 -33.44
CA ARG A 574 38.65 -7.80 -34.75
C ARG A 574 38.27 -6.37 -35.07
N ASP A 575 39.28 -5.61 -35.48
CA ASP A 575 39.08 -4.30 -36.07
C ASP A 575 38.67 -4.48 -37.53
N VAL A 576 37.45 -4.04 -37.83
CA VAL A 576 36.81 -4.18 -39.15
C VAL A 576 36.51 -2.82 -39.80
N GLY A 577 36.98 -1.73 -39.21
CA GLY A 577 36.85 -0.36 -39.69
C GLY A 577 37.34 0.66 -38.66
N GLU A 578 37.24 1.95 -39.00
CA GLU A 578 37.55 3.06 -38.10
C GLU A 578 36.54 3.13 -36.94
N ALA A 579 37.03 3.37 -35.72
CA ALA A 579 36.19 3.47 -34.53
C ALA A 579 35.28 4.69 -34.62
N GLN A 580 33.98 4.50 -34.38
CA GLN A 580 33.01 5.59 -34.33
C GLN A 580 32.51 5.82 -32.91
N PRO A 581 32.42 7.09 -32.45
CA PRO A 581 31.89 7.38 -31.14
C PRO A 581 30.39 7.08 -31.09
N ILE A 582 29.97 6.27 -30.12
CA ILE A 582 28.55 6.05 -29.83
C ILE A 582 28.02 7.26 -29.06
N LYS A 583 27.19 8.06 -29.71
CA LYS A 583 26.57 9.25 -29.10
C LYS A 583 25.28 8.87 -28.37
N LYS A 584 25.06 9.41 -27.17
CA LYS A 584 23.80 9.24 -26.41
C LYS A 584 22.63 9.79 -27.25
N SER A 585 21.53 9.03 -27.36
CA SER A 585 20.42 9.36 -28.27
C SER A 585 19.58 10.57 -27.85
N CYS A 586 19.79 11.15 -26.66
CA CYS A 586 19.03 12.31 -26.17
C CYS A 586 19.33 13.64 -26.89
N ARG A 587 20.20 13.64 -27.92
CA ARG A 587 20.27 14.68 -28.96
C ARG A 587 20.54 14.04 -30.32
N PRO A 588 19.54 13.84 -31.19
CA PRO A 588 19.75 13.14 -32.45
C PRO A 588 20.38 14.08 -33.47
N ARG A 589 21.63 13.79 -33.89
CA ARG A 589 22.04 14.04 -35.27
C ARG A 589 22.26 12.70 -35.96
N ARG A 590 21.43 12.48 -36.99
CA ARG A 590 21.50 11.36 -37.94
C ARG A 590 22.93 11.20 -38.46
N HIS A 591 23.36 9.96 -38.68
CA HIS A 591 23.90 9.54 -39.99
C HIS A 591 23.80 8.01 -40.17
N ARG A 592 23.66 7.62 -41.45
CA ARG A 592 23.44 6.28 -42.01
C ARG A 592 24.76 5.67 -42.54
N ARG A 593 24.66 4.35 -42.83
CA ARG A 593 25.43 3.47 -43.76
C ARG A 593 26.65 2.77 -43.13
N HIS A 594 27.05 1.53 -43.47
CA HIS A 594 26.45 0.37 -44.18
C HIS A 594 27.37 -0.86 -43.96
N SER A 595 26.81 -2.06 -44.22
CA SER A 595 27.45 -3.33 -44.60
C SER A 595 28.58 -3.93 -43.74
N GLN A 596 28.34 -5.13 -43.18
CA GLN A 596 29.28 -6.27 -43.18
C GLN A 596 28.67 -7.48 -42.42
N LEU A 597 28.13 -8.47 -43.14
CA LEU A 597 27.52 -9.69 -42.57
C LEU A 597 28.17 -10.99 -43.07
N CYS A 598 29.04 -10.94 -44.08
CA CYS A 598 29.48 -12.15 -44.78
C CYS A 598 30.55 -12.99 -44.03
N ARG A 599 31.51 -12.39 -43.30
CA ARG A 599 32.53 -13.15 -42.55
C ARG A 599 32.01 -13.78 -41.25
N CYS A 600 31.00 -13.18 -40.61
CA CYS A 600 30.36 -13.75 -39.41
C CYS A 600 29.58 -15.04 -39.68
N ARG A 601 29.22 -15.35 -40.94
CA ARG A 601 28.43 -16.55 -41.29
C ARG A 601 29.28 -17.80 -41.55
N ALA A 602 30.56 -17.68 -41.89
CA ALA A 602 31.44 -18.81 -42.17
C ALA A 602 32.01 -19.48 -40.89
N CYS A 603 32.35 -18.70 -39.86
CA CYS A 603 32.88 -19.23 -38.57
C CYS A 603 31.89 -20.07 -37.73
N PRO A 604 30.58 -19.80 -37.68
CA PRO A 604 29.63 -20.62 -36.93
C PRO A 604 29.65 -22.08 -37.36
N ARG A 605 29.88 -22.40 -38.65
CA ARG A 605 29.83 -23.77 -39.18
C ARG A 605 30.89 -24.70 -38.58
N SER A 606 32.10 -24.20 -38.28
CA SER A 606 33.16 -25.01 -37.66
C SER A 606 33.00 -25.13 -36.13
N GLY A 607 32.50 -24.09 -35.45
CA GLY A 607 32.19 -24.12 -34.02
C GLY A 607 30.89 -24.85 -33.66
N TRP A 608 29.99 -25.07 -34.62
CA TRP A 608 28.67 -25.66 -34.38
C TRP A 608 28.77 -27.10 -33.88
N ARG A 609 29.60 -27.93 -34.54
CA ARG A 609 29.81 -29.33 -34.14
C ARG A 609 30.36 -29.43 -32.71
N SER A 610 31.33 -28.58 -32.36
CA SER A 610 31.90 -28.52 -31.01
C SER A 610 30.88 -28.08 -29.97
N ARG A 611 30.03 -27.07 -30.27
CA ARG A 611 28.95 -26.62 -29.39
C ARG A 611 27.85 -27.67 -29.21
N CYS A 612 27.50 -28.41 -30.26
CA CYS A 612 26.50 -29.48 -30.20
C CYS A 612 26.97 -30.63 -29.30
N ARG A 613 28.28 -30.91 -29.27
CA ARG A 613 28.90 -31.94 -28.41
C ARG A 613 28.99 -31.56 -26.92
N VAL A 614 28.92 -30.28 -26.56
CA VAL A 614 28.88 -29.87 -25.14
C VAL A 614 27.63 -30.44 -24.47
N PRO A 615 27.72 -31.15 -23.33
CA PRO A 615 26.55 -31.65 -22.61
C PRO A 615 25.51 -30.56 -22.34
N ARG A 616 24.22 -30.93 -22.37
CA ARG A 616 23.12 -29.98 -22.10
C ARG A 616 23.30 -29.29 -20.74
N MET A 617 23.68 -30.07 -19.71
CA MET A 617 23.93 -29.56 -18.36
C MET A 617 25.03 -28.50 -18.33
N GLU A 618 26.14 -28.68 -19.06
CA GLU A 618 27.20 -27.67 -19.14
C GLU A 618 26.75 -26.41 -19.89
N ARG A 619 25.96 -26.56 -20.96
CA ARG A 619 25.38 -25.40 -21.66
C ARG A 619 24.41 -24.63 -20.75
N ASP A 620 23.66 -25.33 -19.92
CA ASP A 620 22.74 -24.73 -18.95
C ASP A 620 23.51 -24.06 -17.80
N THR A 621 24.62 -24.65 -17.34
CA THR A 621 25.56 -24.01 -16.40
C THR A 621 26.17 -22.74 -17.00
N CYS A 622 26.53 -22.75 -18.29
CA CYS A 622 27.02 -21.56 -18.98
C CYS A 622 25.95 -20.46 -19.06
N ARG A 623 24.70 -20.84 -19.32
CA ARG A 623 23.56 -19.90 -19.31
C ARG A 623 23.33 -19.31 -17.92
N ARG A 624 23.41 -20.13 -16.88
CA ARG A 624 23.22 -19.71 -15.48
C ARG A 624 24.35 -18.81 -14.96
N THR A 625 25.60 -19.13 -15.28
CA THR A 625 26.78 -18.40 -14.78
C THR A 625 27.24 -17.27 -15.69
N ARG A 626 26.72 -17.20 -16.93
CA ARG A 626 27.28 -16.39 -18.03
C ARG A 626 28.79 -16.59 -18.24
N ARG A 627 29.32 -17.75 -17.84
CA ARG A 627 30.73 -18.14 -18.00
C ARG A 627 30.81 -19.29 -19.01
N LEU A 628 31.86 -19.30 -19.84
CA LEU A 628 32.13 -20.41 -20.76
C LEU A 628 32.47 -21.69 -19.98
N PRO A 629 32.17 -22.89 -20.53
CA PRO A 629 32.50 -24.15 -19.89
C PRO A 629 34.03 -24.33 -19.88
N ALA A 630 34.55 -25.07 -18.89
CA ALA A 630 35.98 -25.27 -18.64
C ALA A 630 36.85 -25.51 -19.90
N PRO A 631 36.47 -26.33 -20.90
CA PRO A 631 37.31 -26.54 -22.10
C PRO A 631 37.50 -25.31 -23.01
N PHE A 632 36.81 -24.19 -22.75
CA PHE A 632 36.96 -22.93 -23.50
C PHE A 632 37.73 -21.85 -22.72
N ARG A 633 38.16 -22.10 -21.47
CA ARG A 633 39.09 -21.23 -20.74
C ARG A 633 40.52 -21.62 -21.12
N ARG A 634 41.21 -20.80 -21.93
CA ARG A 634 42.66 -20.98 -22.11
C ARG A 634 43.36 -20.66 -20.78
N PRO A 635 44.33 -21.47 -20.31
CA PRO A 635 45.18 -21.07 -19.19
C PRO A 635 46.09 -19.92 -19.63
N ALA A 636 46.33 -18.98 -18.70
CA ALA A 636 47.29 -17.92 -18.86
C ALA A 636 48.68 -18.53 -19.11
N ARG A 637 49.36 -18.08 -20.17
CA ARG A 637 50.73 -18.50 -20.50
C ARG A 637 51.67 -18.07 -19.38
N THR A 638 52.28 -19.02 -18.70
CA THR A 638 53.56 -18.81 -18.01
C THR A 638 54.71 -18.85 -19.02
N ALA A 639 55.71 -18.00 -18.79
CA ALA A 639 56.84 -17.77 -19.67
C ALA A 639 58.03 -18.71 -19.38
N HIS A 640 58.84 -18.90 -20.45
CA HIS A 640 60.23 -19.38 -20.53
C HIS A 640 60.55 -20.89 -20.52
N PRO A 641 61.71 -21.31 -21.10
CA PRO A 641 62.44 -20.80 -22.27
C PRO A 641 62.76 -21.90 -23.32
N ARG A 642 63.49 -21.50 -24.37
CA ARG A 642 63.89 -22.25 -25.57
C ARG A 642 64.53 -23.62 -25.29
N ALA A 643 64.26 -24.56 -26.20
CA ALA A 643 65.17 -25.65 -26.55
C ALA A 643 65.06 -25.88 -28.07
N ASP A 644 66.00 -25.28 -28.80
CA ASP A 644 66.47 -25.82 -30.07
C ASP A 644 67.20 -27.12 -29.74
N ASP A 645 66.79 -28.26 -30.33
CA ASP A 645 67.70 -29.19 -31.01
C ASP A 645 67.05 -30.55 -31.35
N ALA A 646 67.55 -31.08 -32.46
CA ALA A 646 67.59 -32.49 -32.86
C ALA A 646 66.32 -33.14 -33.46
N CYS A 647 66.06 -32.76 -34.72
CA CYS A 647 65.69 -33.74 -35.74
C CYS A 647 66.98 -34.46 -36.20
N ARG A 648 67.17 -35.75 -35.89
CA ARG A 648 67.84 -36.74 -36.77
C ARG A 648 67.88 -38.16 -36.18
N ALA A 649 67.48 -39.11 -37.03
CA ALA A 649 67.79 -40.54 -37.00
C ALA A 649 67.02 -41.36 -35.91
N ARG A 650 66.46 -42.56 -36.14
CA ARG A 650 66.66 -43.58 -37.18
C ARG A 650 65.38 -44.37 -37.47
N SER A 651 65.25 -44.79 -38.72
CA SER A 651 64.52 -45.99 -39.15
C SER A 651 64.93 -47.23 -38.36
N ARG A 652 63.94 -47.97 -37.86
CA ARG A 652 63.80 -49.43 -37.96
C ARG A 652 62.33 -49.78 -37.86
#